data_AF-A0A4W4GBW3-F1
#
_entry.id   AF-A0A4W4GBW3-F1
#
_cell.length_a   1.000
_cell.length_b   1.000
_cell.length_c   1.000
_cell.angle_alpha   90.00
_cell.angle_beta   90.00
_cell.angle_gamma   90.00
#
_symmetry.space_group_name_H-M   'P 1'
#
loop_
_entity.id
_entity.type
_entity.pdbx_description
1 polymer ?
#
loop_
_entity_poly.entity_id
_entity_poly.type
_entity_poly.pdbx_seq_one_letter_code
_entity_poly.pdbx_strand_id
1 'polypeptide(L)'
;LIDLTRYKLELLWPWDPAGLSAVRTETIETLTELEDLERVYAQLCAEEADVQRQLETLAGQQSNIETKMLVLQRMGPNLQLIEGDAEQLSGMINFTCSLAENVSSKVRQLDLTKQRLYQAIQRADDILDLKFCTDGVQTAMRNQDYEQAAAHIHRYLSLDQSVIELSRQGGEMDASLALLQEAELNLKALVTKRLEEAVATSDLPQVERFFKILPLLGLHEQGLAQFSQYLCSQLACKAEQNLLVASGSDVSERRAPVVYADTLTLLLEGIARIVETHQPIVETYYGPGHLYCLLTHLQRECDAQAQKVVDKFIQQRDYRNKFQVVQGSIMRVGPAEKIEPRELDPVLCEVTLMNSRAELYLRFLRRRIAADFEVIDAAAPESLVSEHQQSLERLLKDCQLSRTMQELIGFYIPMEEYYMRETVNKAVAMDTAEVGQLSSSMVDDVFYIVKKCISRALASGSSDCVCAMINHAISVLETDFREVLVCKLRAGYPASALHDLQRGVSSAVSLMQSSLQHGKIQTLGIESQEQAKSTYLVTLNNVEMCSENISTLKKNLESDCARLFSQGVGSEHAQAKIDSCLSDLVNTSSKFKDLLQEGLQDLNNTAIKPQVKPWITNFLSVSHNIEEGEFSEYEANDPWVQQLVVQLEQLMSEFKASLSPLIYDTLTSLMTSLIAMEMEKTVFKCTFSRLGGLQFDKELRSLVAYLSSVTSWTIRDKFARLTQMATILNLERVSEILDYWGPNSGPLTWRLTPAEVRQVLALRVDFRNEDIKRLRL
;
A
#
# COMPACT_ATOMS: atom_id res chain seq x y z
N LEU A 1 46.93 -4.11 57.35
CA LEU A 1 47.39 -2.72 57.05
C LEU A 1 48.81 -2.40 57.56
N ILE A 2 49.49 -3.33 58.24
CA ILE A 2 50.91 -3.17 58.65
C ILE A 2 51.88 -3.91 57.69
N ASP A 3 51.39 -4.80 56.82
CA ASP A 3 52.23 -5.45 55.79
C ASP A 3 52.17 -4.79 54.39
N LEU A 4 51.25 -3.84 54.18
CA LEU A 4 51.13 -3.07 52.93
C LEU A 4 51.97 -1.79 52.91
N THR A 5 52.51 -1.38 54.07
CA THR A 5 53.42 -0.23 54.20
C THR A 5 54.89 -0.62 54.09
N ARG A 6 55.24 -1.89 54.33
CA ARG A 6 56.62 -2.40 54.21
C ARG A 6 57.04 -2.68 52.77
N TYR A 7 56.09 -3.02 51.89
CA TYR A 7 56.34 -3.33 50.48
C TYR A 7 56.26 -2.11 49.52
N LYS A 8 55.93 -0.91 50.03
CA LYS A 8 55.72 0.30 49.19
C LYS A 8 56.65 1.48 49.46
N LEU A 9 57.50 1.42 50.50
CA LEU A 9 58.53 2.44 50.75
C LEU A 9 59.90 2.09 50.14
N GLU A 10 60.14 0.83 49.75
CA GLU A 10 61.29 0.44 48.91
C GLU A 10 61.15 0.88 47.43
N LEU A 11 60.00 1.45 47.04
CA LEU A 11 59.68 1.85 45.66
C LEU A 11 59.65 3.38 45.44
N LEU A 12 60.04 4.19 46.44
CA LEU A 12 59.84 5.65 46.44
C LEU A 12 61.11 6.49 46.63
N TRP A 13 62.28 5.99 46.22
CA TRP A 13 63.33 6.71 45.47
C TRP A 13 64.70 6.02 45.71
N PRO A 14 65.31 5.43 44.66
CA PRO A 14 66.61 4.78 44.73
C PRO A 14 67.71 5.81 44.50
N TRP A 15 68.54 6.13 45.49
CA TRP A 15 69.79 6.86 45.25
C TRP A 15 70.95 6.09 45.88
N ASP A 16 71.56 5.27 45.03
CA ASP A 16 72.82 4.57 45.27
C ASP A 16 73.95 5.56 45.61
N PRO A 17 74.68 5.39 46.73
CA PRO A 17 75.81 6.22 47.14
C PRO A 17 77.09 6.08 46.29
N ALA A 18 76.98 5.58 45.05
CA ALA A 18 78.10 5.39 44.12
C ALA A 18 78.05 6.34 42.90
N GLY A 19 77.10 7.29 42.87
CA GLY A 19 76.91 8.31 41.84
C GLY A 19 77.71 9.60 42.06
N LEU A 20 79.01 9.44 42.26
CA LEU A 20 80.07 10.35 41.78
C LEU A 20 79.74 11.86 41.71
N SER A 21 80.13 12.55 42.79
CA SER A 21 80.96 13.75 42.65
C SER A 21 81.85 13.62 41.40
N ALA A 22 81.82 14.63 40.52
CA ALA A 22 82.52 14.60 39.24
C ALA A 22 84.04 14.56 39.40
N VAL A 23 84.54 14.87 40.60
CA VAL A 23 85.96 14.88 40.90
C VAL A 23 86.22 13.87 42.00
N ARG A 24 86.64 12.67 41.57
CA ARG A 24 87.25 11.72 42.49
C ARG A 24 88.53 12.34 43.05
N THR A 25 88.86 11.99 44.28
CA THR A 25 90.18 12.25 44.85
C THR A 25 91.30 11.76 43.92
N GLU A 26 91.08 10.65 43.21
CA GLU A 26 91.99 10.12 42.17
C GLU A 26 92.29 11.15 41.07
N THR A 27 91.26 11.89 40.61
CA THR A 27 91.45 12.93 39.58
C THR A 27 92.27 14.10 40.07
N ILE A 28 92.31 14.38 41.38
CA ILE A 28 93.13 15.46 41.94
C ILE A 28 94.61 15.05 41.94
N GLU A 29 94.92 13.79 42.22
CA GLU A 29 96.32 13.31 42.29
C GLU A 29 97.04 13.27 40.94
N THR A 30 96.29 13.18 39.84
CA THR A 30 96.87 13.12 38.50
C THR A 30 97.16 14.48 37.85
N LEU A 31 96.75 15.60 38.48
CA LEU A 31 96.89 16.93 37.87
C LEU A 31 98.29 17.48 38.10
N THR A 32 99.11 17.48 37.04
CA THR A 32 100.45 18.11 37.06
C THR A 32 100.49 19.44 36.32
N GLU A 33 99.45 19.79 35.54
CA GLU A 33 99.34 21.09 34.88
C GLU A 33 98.46 22.06 35.68
N LEU A 34 98.86 23.33 35.74
CA LEU A 34 98.23 24.35 36.58
C LEU A 34 96.78 24.66 36.14
N GLU A 35 96.50 24.61 34.83
CA GLU A 35 95.19 24.94 34.27
C GLU A 35 94.09 23.98 34.77
N ASP A 36 94.42 22.70 34.89
CA ASP A 36 93.47 21.71 35.39
C ASP A 36 93.14 21.93 36.87
N LEU A 37 94.10 22.43 37.64
CA LEU A 37 93.97 22.70 39.07
C LEU A 37 93.00 23.85 39.35
N GLU A 38 93.05 24.93 38.55
CA GLU A 38 92.12 26.04 38.66
C GLU A 38 90.69 25.64 38.30
N ARG A 39 90.51 24.78 37.28
CA ARG A 39 89.19 24.28 36.86
C ARG A 39 88.52 23.45 37.96
N VAL A 40 89.28 22.58 38.61
CA VAL A 40 88.78 21.73 39.70
C VAL A 40 88.43 22.56 40.94
N TYR A 41 89.23 23.59 41.25
CA TYR A 41 88.95 24.47 42.37
C TYR A 41 87.62 25.23 42.22
N ALA A 42 87.35 25.78 41.02
CA ALA A 42 86.10 26.48 40.74
C ALA A 42 84.87 25.55 40.86
N GLN A 43 85.01 24.28 40.50
CA GLN A 43 83.96 23.26 40.71
C GLN A 43 83.69 22.99 42.18
N LEU A 44 84.73 22.85 43.01
CA LEU A 44 84.58 22.59 44.44
C LEU A 44 83.92 23.75 45.17
N CYS A 45 84.25 25.00 44.82
CA CYS A 45 83.59 26.16 45.42
C CYS A 45 82.09 26.26 45.05
N ALA A 46 81.70 25.81 43.86
CA ALA A 46 80.30 25.75 43.48
C ALA A 46 79.54 24.67 44.26
N GLU A 47 80.17 23.50 44.48
CA GLU A 47 79.60 22.43 45.30
C GLU A 47 79.43 22.84 46.77
N GLU A 48 80.41 23.55 47.35
CA GLU A 48 80.33 24.03 48.74
C GLU A 48 79.13 24.97 48.96
N ALA A 49 78.88 25.89 48.01
CA ALA A 49 77.75 26.82 48.08
C ALA A 49 76.39 26.11 48.02
N ASP A 50 76.29 25.01 47.25
CA ASP A 50 75.05 24.25 47.12
C ASP A 50 74.78 23.39 48.37
N VAL A 51 75.82 22.78 48.95
CA VAL A 51 75.74 22.06 50.22
C VAL A 51 75.31 22.97 51.37
N GLN A 52 75.85 24.20 51.43
CA GLN A 52 75.46 25.19 52.44
C GLN A 52 73.95 25.51 52.38
N ARG A 53 73.41 25.70 51.17
CA ARG A 53 71.97 25.96 50.96
C ARG A 53 71.10 24.77 51.37
N GLN A 54 71.56 23.54 51.13
CA GLN A 54 70.87 22.34 51.60
C GLN A 54 70.85 22.24 53.13
N LEU A 55 71.96 22.56 53.80
CA LEU A 55 72.08 22.51 55.26
C LEU A 55 71.15 23.52 55.96
N GLU A 56 71.05 24.75 55.46
CA GLU A 56 70.10 25.76 55.99
C GLU A 56 68.65 25.30 55.84
N THR A 57 68.33 24.62 54.72
CA THR A 57 66.99 24.06 54.49
C THR A 57 66.68 22.94 55.49
N LEU A 58 67.64 22.06 55.78
CA LEU A 58 67.48 20.97 56.76
C LEU A 58 67.36 21.50 58.20
N ALA A 59 68.14 22.52 58.58
CA ALA A 59 68.04 23.13 59.90
C ALA A 59 66.65 23.77 60.14
N GLY A 60 66.06 24.39 59.11
CA GLY A 60 64.69 24.92 59.16
C GLY A 60 63.61 23.85 59.36
N GLN A 61 63.86 22.59 58.97
CA GLN A 61 62.91 21.49 59.14
C GLN A 61 62.87 20.91 60.56
N GLN A 62 63.94 21.08 61.35
CA GLN A 62 64.03 20.49 62.69
C GLN A 62 62.95 21.01 63.65
N SER A 63 62.71 22.32 63.67
CA SER A 63 61.67 22.94 64.54
C SER A 63 60.25 22.45 64.19
N ASN A 64 59.99 22.24 62.90
CA ASN A 64 58.73 21.69 62.43
C ASN A 64 58.54 20.23 62.87
N ILE A 65 59.61 19.42 62.90
CA ILE A 65 59.55 18.03 63.35
C ILE A 65 59.27 17.96 64.86
N GLU A 66 59.93 18.78 65.68
CA GLU A 66 59.67 18.82 67.13
C GLU A 66 58.22 19.18 67.45
N THR A 67 57.66 20.16 66.73
CA THR A 67 56.26 20.56 66.89
C THR A 67 55.31 19.40 66.55
N LYS A 68 55.59 18.65 65.48
CA LYS A 68 54.82 17.45 65.11
C LYS A 68 54.97 16.32 66.14
N MET A 69 56.15 16.15 66.74
CA MET A 69 56.40 15.12 67.75
C MET A 69 55.61 15.37 69.04
N LEU A 70 55.48 16.63 69.46
CA LEU A 70 54.65 17.03 70.61
C LEU A 70 53.16 16.72 70.38
N VAL A 71 52.65 16.94 69.16
CA VAL A 71 51.26 16.58 68.80
C VAL A 71 51.07 15.07 68.88
N LEU A 72 52.02 14.28 68.36
CA LEU A 72 51.99 12.82 68.43
C LEU A 72 52.00 12.29 69.88
N GLN A 73 52.84 12.87 70.76
CA GLN A 73 52.83 12.51 72.18
C GLN A 73 51.47 12.78 72.85
N ARG A 74 50.80 13.88 72.46
CA ARG A 74 49.48 14.21 73.00
C ARG A 74 48.35 13.29 72.49
N MET A 75 48.53 12.67 71.32
CA MET A 75 47.56 11.75 70.73
C MET A 75 47.61 10.34 71.32
N GLY A 76 48.73 9.93 71.93
CA GLY A 76 48.90 8.59 72.50
C GLY A 76 47.78 8.14 73.45
N PRO A 77 47.42 8.94 74.48
CA PRO A 77 46.33 8.58 75.40
C PRO A 77 44.97 8.47 74.72
N ASN A 78 44.70 9.34 73.72
CA ASN A 78 43.44 9.29 72.97
C ASN A 78 43.34 8.02 72.12
N LEU A 79 44.46 7.54 71.56
CA LEU A 79 44.49 6.28 70.81
C LEU A 79 44.24 5.07 71.71
N GLN A 80 44.76 5.06 72.94
CA GLN A 80 44.47 3.99 73.91
C GLN A 80 43.00 3.98 74.35
N LEU A 81 42.38 5.16 74.48
CA LEU A 81 40.97 5.26 74.82
C LEU A 81 40.09 4.72 73.68
N ILE A 82 40.44 5.04 72.44
CA ILE A 82 39.79 4.49 71.23
C ILE A 82 40.00 2.97 71.13
N GLU A 83 41.17 2.45 71.50
CA GLU A 83 41.44 1.02 71.55
C GLU A 83 40.52 0.32 72.57
N GLY A 84 40.39 0.87 73.78
CA GLY A 84 39.46 0.35 74.79
C GLY A 84 38.00 0.40 74.35
N ASP A 85 37.56 1.49 73.73
CA ASP A 85 36.21 1.62 73.19
C ASP A 85 35.96 0.62 72.03
N ALA A 86 36.98 0.38 71.20
CA ALA A 86 36.91 -0.59 70.11
C ALA A 86 36.85 -2.04 70.63
N GLU A 87 37.58 -2.38 71.70
CA GLU A 87 37.49 -3.68 72.36
C GLU A 87 36.10 -3.90 72.98
N GLN A 88 35.54 -2.89 73.65
CA GLN A 88 34.18 -2.96 74.20
C GLN A 88 33.13 -3.13 73.09
N LEU A 89 33.24 -2.36 72.00
CA LEU A 89 32.35 -2.48 70.85
C LEU A 89 32.46 -3.86 70.18
N SER A 90 33.67 -4.37 70.01
CA SER A 90 33.93 -5.73 69.51
C SER A 90 33.28 -6.79 70.40
N GLY A 91 33.40 -6.64 71.73
CA GLY A 91 32.73 -7.49 72.70
C GLY A 91 31.19 -7.46 72.55
N MET A 92 30.60 -6.28 72.43
CA MET A 92 29.16 -6.12 72.21
C MET A 92 28.70 -6.70 70.87
N ILE A 93 29.47 -6.52 69.79
CA ILE A 93 29.16 -7.07 68.47
C ILE A 93 29.23 -8.60 68.52
N ASN A 94 30.27 -9.18 69.13
CA ASN A 94 30.40 -10.64 69.27
C ASN A 94 29.25 -11.23 70.11
N PHE A 95 28.88 -10.57 71.22
CA PHE A 95 27.73 -10.97 72.00
C PHE A 95 26.44 -10.91 71.18
N THR A 96 26.22 -9.83 70.43
CA THR A 96 25.04 -9.63 69.57
C THR A 96 24.99 -10.66 68.44
N CYS A 97 26.12 -10.95 67.79
CA CYS A 97 26.25 -12.03 66.79
C CYS A 97 25.88 -13.39 67.40
N SER A 98 26.41 -13.73 68.57
CA SER A 98 26.11 -15.01 69.22
C SER A 98 24.62 -15.13 69.58
N LEU A 99 23.99 -14.03 70.03
CA LEU A 99 22.56 -14.00 70.32
C LEU A 99 21.74 -14.14 69.03
N ALA A 100 22.11 -13.42 67.97
CA ALA A 100 21.44 -13.50 66.67
C ALA A 100 21.57 -14.90 66.03
N GLU A 101 22.71 -15.57 66.18
CA GLU A 101 22.95 -16.92 65.67
C GLU A 101 22.14 -17.97 66.46
N ASN A 102 22.05 -17.82 67.78
CA ASN A 102 21.19 -18.65 68.62
C ASN A 102 19.70 -18.45 68.31
N VAL A 103 19.25 -17.22 68.11
CA VAL A 103 17.86 -16.94 67.71
C VAL A 103 17.60 -17.49 66.30
N SER A 104 18.48 -17.23 65.34
CA SER A 104 18.33 -17.70 63.96
C SER A 104 18.33 -19.22 63.85
N SER A 105 19.18 -19.93 64.59
CA SER A 105 19.20 -21.40 64.61
C SER A 105 17.91 -21.97 65.20
N LYS A 106 17.38 -21.36 66.27
CA LYS A 106 16.11 -21.78 66.86
C LYS A 106 14.91 -21.48 65.95
N VAL A 107 14.93 -20.34 65.25
CA VAL A 107 13.93 -20.00 64.23
C VAL A 107 14.00 -20.98 63.06
N ARG A 108 15.20 -21.31 62.54
CA ARG A 108 15.36 -22.33 61.48
C ARG A 108 14.86 -23.71 61.90
N GLN A 109 15.13 -24.13 63.14
CA GLN A 109 14.60 -25.38 63.67
C GLN A 109 13.07 -25.36 63.77
N LEU A 110 12.49 -24.23 64.20
CA LEU A 110 11.04 -24.05 64.28
C LEU A 110 10.39 -23.99 62.89
N ASP A 111 11.04 -23.38 61.91
CA ASP A 111 10.58 -23.35 60.51
C ASP A 111 10.63 -24.76 59.90
N LEU A 112 11.68 -25.54 60.17
CA LEU A 112 11.78 -26.93 59.73
C LEU A 112 10.69 -27.81 60.35
N THR A 113 10.38 -27.65 61.65
CA THR A 113 9.29 -28.41 62.28
C THR A 113 7.94 -27.96 61.77
N LYS A 114 7.73 -26.66 61.58
CA LYS A 114 6.52 -26.09 60.97
C LYS A 114 6.31 -26.60 59.55
N GLN A 115 7.35 -26.61 58.72
CA GLN A 115 7.28 -27.12 57.34
C GLN A 115 6.96 -28.62 57.31
N ARG A 116 7.59 -29.43 58.17
CA ARG A 116 7.26 -30.86 58.30
C ARG A 116 5.84 -31.10 58.81
N LEU A 117 5.35 -30.27 59.74
CA LEU A 117 3.98 -30.36 60.23
C LEU A 117 2.98 -30.04 59.12
N TYR A 118 3.19 -28.97 58.35
CA TYR A 118 2.34 -28.66 57.20
C TYR A 118 2.37 -29.76 56.15
N GLN A 119 3.53 -30.35 55.86
CA GLN A 119 3.62 -31.51 54.97
C GLN A 119 2.86 -32.72 55.51
N ALA A 120 2.88 -32.96 56.83
CA ALA A 120 2.13 -34.07 57.43
C ALA A 120 0.61 -33.82 57.44
N ILE A 121 0.17 -32.58 57.67
CA ILE A 121 -1.24 -32.18 57.57
C ILE A 121 -1.72 -32.32 56.13
N GLN A 122 -0.97 -31.79 55.16
CA GLN A 122 -1.28 -31.91 53.75
C GLN A 122 -1.41 -33.37 53.32
N ARG A 123 -0.47 -34.24 53.75
CA ARG A 123 -0.57 -35.69 53.51
C ARG A 123 -1.83 -36.31 54.12
N ALA A 124 -2.22 -35.91 55.32
CA ALA A 124 -3.43 -36.44 55.95
C ALA A 124 -4.69 -35.99 55.19
N ASP A 125 -4.74 -34.74 54.75
CA ASP A 125 -5.81 -34.20 53.92
C ASP A 125 -5.87 -34.92 52.56
N ASP A 126 -4.72 -35.15 51.91
CA ASP A 126 -4.63 -35.88 50.64
C ASP A 126 -5.12 -37.34 50.77
N ILE A 127 -4.78 -38.02 51.86
CA ILE A 127 -5.23 -39.40 52.15
C ILE A 127 -6.74 -39.43 52.42
N LEU A 128 -7.26 -38.44 53.15
CA LEU A 128 -8.70 -38.30 53.39
C LEU A 128 -9.45 -38.05 52.08
N ASP A 129 -8.91 -37.20 51.22
CA ASP A 129 -9.45 -36.92 49.89
C ASP A 129 -9.43 -38.16 49.01
N LEU A 130 -8.37 -38.99 49.04
CA LEU A 130 -8.30 -40.21 48.26
C LEU A 130 -9.31 -41.27 48.73
N LYS A 131 -9.49 -41.42 50.05
CA LYS A 131 -10.55 -42.28 50.60
C LYS A 131 -11.94 -41.77 50.24
N PHE A 132 -12.16 -40.46 50.35
CA PHE A 132 -13.43 -39.84 49.96
C PHE A 132 -13.74 -40.02 48.46
N CYS A 133 -12.72 -39.90 47.59
CA CYS A 133 -12.87 -40.20 46.17
C CYS A 133 -13.16 -41.69 45.93
N THR A 134 -12.49 -42.60 46.64
CA THR A 134 -12.74 -44.06 46.52
C THR A 134 -14.17 -44.42 46.91
N ASP A 135 -14.63 -43.96 48.07
CA ASP A 135 -15.98 -44.23 48.57
C ASP A 135 -17.05 -43.54 47.72
N GLY A 136 -16.78 -42.30 47.28
CA GLY A 136 -17.64 -41.52 46.40
C GLY A 136 -17.83 -42.19 45.03
N VAL A 137 -16.75 -42.65 44.40
CA VAL A 137 -16.82 -43.37 43.12
C VAL A 137 -17.60 -44.67 43.25
N GLN A 138 -17.35 -45.47 44.30
CA GLN A 138 -18.10 -46.72 44.50
C GLN A 138 -19.60 -46.49 44.70
N THR A 139 -19.96 -45.45 45.44
CA THR A 139 -21.37 -45.10 45.71
C THR A 139 -22.04 -44.56 44.46
N ALA A 140 -21.39 -43.67 43.72
CA ALA A 140 -21.90 -43.10 42.48
C ALA A 140 -22.06 -44.16 41.37
N MET A 141 -21.10 -45.10 41.26
CA MET A 141 -21.18 -46.23 40.32
C MET A 141 -22.34 -47.17 40.63
N ARG A 142 -22.65 -47.41 41.92
CA ARG A 142 -23.82 -48.19 42.35
C ARG A 142 -25.15 -47.50 42.01
N ASN A 143 -25.18 -46.17 42.13
CA ASN A 143 -26.36 -45.35 41.85
C ASN A 143 -26.54 -45.02 40.35
N GLN A 144 -25.62 -45.47 39.48
CA GLN A 144 -25.58 -45.13 38.05
C GLN A 144 -25.44 -43.62 37.77
N ASP A 145 -24.87 -42.89 38.73
CA ASP A 145 -24.72 -41.44 38.65
C ASP A 145 -23.32 -41.08 38.11
N TYR A 146 -23.17 -41.18 36.78
CA TYR A 146 -21.87 -41.11 36.11
C TYR A 146 -21.19 -39.73 36.22
N GLU A 147 -21.96 -38.66 36.42
CA GLU A 147 -21.45 -37.30 36.57
C GLU A 147 -20.69 -37.13 37.89
N GLN A 148 -21.27 -37.61 38.99
CA GLN A 148 -20.62 -37.59 40.30
C GLN A 148 -19.41 -38.53 40.33
N ALA A 149 -19.52 -39.71 39.72
CA ALA A 149 -18.40 -40.64 39.58
C ALA A 149 -17.23 -40.00 38.83
N ALA A 150 -17.50 -39.31 37.72
CA ALA A 150 -16.48 -38.60 36.96
C ALA A 150 -15.90 -37.39 37.69
N ALA A 151 -16.70 -36.66 38.48
CA ALA A 151 -16.19 -35.57 39.31
C ALA A 151 -15.20 -36.06 40.39
N HIS A 152 -15.50 -37.19 41.03
CA HIS A 152 -14.58 -37.82 41.99
C HIS A 152 -13.31 -38.35 41.32
N ILE A 153 -13.42 -38.93 40.12
CA ILE A 153 -12.26 -39.36 39.32
C ILE A 153 -11.43 -38.18 38.85
N HIS A 154 -12.05 -37.09 38.41
CA HIS A 154 -11.34 -35.86 38.03
C HIS A 154 -10.55 -35.29 39.21
N ARG A 155 -11.16 -35.25 40.41
CA ARG A 155 -10.47 -34.82 41.63
C ARG A 155 -9.26 -35.71 41.90
N TYR A 156 -9.39 -37.03 41.76
CA TYR A 156 -8.28 -37.97 41.85
C TYR A 156 -7.18 -37.72 40.80
N LEU A 157 -7.54 -37.49 39.53
CA LEU A 157 -6.58 -37.22 38.45
C LEU A 157 -5.88 -35.86 38.62
N SER A 158 -6.49 -34.92 39.34
CA SER A 158 -5.89 -33.63 39.69
C SER A 158 -4.98 -33.67 40.92
N LEU A 159 -4.94 -34.80 41.67
CA LEU A 159 -3.98 -34.96 42.77
C LEU A 159 -2.56 -35.16 42.21
N ASP A 160 -1.59 -34.55 42.89
CA ASP A 160 -0.18 -34.57 42.50
C ASP A 160 0.40 -36.00 42.53
N GLN A 161 1.06 -36.42 41.45
CA GLN A 161 1.59 -37.78 41.29
C GLN A 161 2.65 -38.12 42.37
N SER A 162 3.34 -37.10 42.87
CA SER A 162 4.29 -37.23 43.99
C SER A 162 3.60 -37.61 45.31
N VAL A 163 2.37 -37.15 45.54
CA VAL A 163 1.55 -37.46 46.71
C VAL A 163 1.05 -38.91 46.64
N ILE A 164 0.71 -39.39 45.45
CA ILE A 164 0.30 -40.78 45.19
C ILE A 164 1.46 -41.75 45.47
N GLU A 165 2.67 -41.42 45.03
CA GLU A 165 3.87 -42.24 45.27
C GLU A 165 4.34 -42.23 46.74
N LEU A 166 4.26 -41.09 47.41
CA LEU A 166 4.62 -40.95 48.83
C LEU A 166 3.61 -41.68 49.75
N SER A 167 2.34 -41.76 49.35
CA SER A 167 1.28 -42.45 50.08
C SER A 167 1.34 -43.97 49.97
N ARG A 168 2.11 -44.49 49.01
CA ARG A 168 2.32 -45.94 48.76
C ARG A 168 3.10 -46.66 49.87
N GLN A 169 3.68 -45.93 50.82
CA GLN A 169 4.45 -46.50 51.93
C GLN A 169 3.57 -47.08 53.07
N GLY A 170 2.24 -46.88 53.03
CA GLY A 170 1.28 -47.50 53.95
C GLY A 170 0.46 -48.60 53.27
N GLY A 171 0.79 -49.87 53.54
CA GLY A 171 0.33 -51.06 52.77
C GLY A 171 -1.18 -51.36 52.64
N GLU A 172 -2.10 -50.55 53.20
CA GLU A 172 -3.56 -50.66 52.95
C GLU A 172 -4.03 -49.80 51.75
N MET A 173 -3.16 -48.92 51.21
CA MET A 173 -3.51 -47.97 50.14
C MET A 173 -3.45 -48.53 48.71
N ASP A 174 -2.64 -49.56 48.45
CA ASP A 174 -2.51 -50.14 47.10
C ASP A 174 -3.83 -50.73 46.61
N ALA A 175 -4.66 -51.26 47.53
CA ALA A 175 -5.97 -51.80 47.20
C ALA A 175 -6.98 -50.71 46.79
N SER A 176 -7.01 -49.56 47.48
CA SER A 176 -7.90 -48.45 47.12
C SER A 176 -7.46 -47.74 45.83
N LEU A 177 -6.15 -47.68 45.57
CA LEU A 177 -5.60 -47.17 44.31
C LEU A 177 -5.93 -48.10 43.13
N ALA A 178 -5.77 -49.41 43.32
CA ALA A 178 -6.16 -50.40 42.31
C ALA A 178 -7.67 -50.36 42.04
N LEU A 179 -8.51 -50.23 43.07
CA LEU A 179 -9.95 -50.08 42.93
C LEU A 179 -10.36 -48.79 42.21
N LEU A 180 -9.66 -47.67 42.45
CA LEU A 180 -9.89 -46.42 41.73
C LEU A 180 -9.49 -46.53 40.25
N GLN A 181 -8.34 -47.14 39.94
CA GLN A 181 -7.89 -47.37 38.57
C GLN A 181 -8.83 -48.32 37.82
N GLU A 182 -9.32 -49.38 38.47
CA GLU A 182 -10.31 -50.29 37.90
C GLU A 182 -11.66 -49.58 37.68
N ALA A 183 -12.12 -48.76 38.63
CA ALA A 183 -13.32 -47.96 38.48
C ALA A 183 -13.20 -46.90 37.38
N GLU A 184 -12.02 -46.28 37.24
CA GLU A 184 -11.70 -45.34 36.16
C GLU A 184 -11.79 -46.02 34.79
N LEU A 185 -11.14 -47.16 34.60
CA LEU A 185 -11.19 -47.92 33.33
C LEU A 185 -12.61 -48.37 33.00
N ASN A 186 -13.35 -48.87 34.00
CA ASN A 186 -14.73 -49.29 33.83
C ASN A 186 -15.66 -48.12 33.48
N LEU A 187 -15.50 -46.96 34.13
CA LEU A 187 -16.30 -45.77 33.84
C LEU A 187 -15.96 -45.22 32.45
N LYS A 188 -14.68 -45.18 32.08
CA LYS A 188 -14.24 -44.79 30.72
C LYS A 188 -14.90 -45.64 29.66
N ALA A 189 -14.82 -46.97 29.78
CA ALA A 189 -15.41 -47.91 28.83
C ALA A 189 -16.94 -47.82 28.78
N LEU A 190 -17.59 -47.59 29.93
CA LEU A 190 -19.05 -47.47 29.99
C LEU A 190 -19.53 -46.16 29.37
N VAL A 191 -18.87 -45.03 29.65
CA VAL A 191 -19.23 -43.71 29.11
C VAL A 191 -19.02 -43.65 27.61
N THR A 192 -17.91 -44.18 27.09
CA THR A 192 -17.67 -44.25 25.63
C THR A 192 -18.72 -45.11 24.93
N LYS A 193 -19.04 -46.30 25.47
CA LYS A 193 -20.08 -47.16 24.91
C LYS A 193 -21.47 -46.49 24.92
N ARG A 194 -21.82 -45.82 26.02
CA ARG A 194 -23.11 -45.10 26.14
C ARG A 194 -23.18 -43.89 25.21
N LEU A 195 -22.06 -43.20 24.99
CA LEU A 195 -21.96 -42.12 24.01
C LEU A 195 -22.15 -42.67 22.60
N GLU A 196 -21.50 -43.77 22.23
CA GLU A 196 -21.69 -44.43 20.93
C GLU A 196 -23.14 -44.85 20.68
N GLU A 197 -23.80 -45.42 21.70
CA GLU A 197 -25.23 -45.75 21.65
C GLU A 197 -26.09 -44.49 21.46
N ALA A 198 -25.81 -43.41 22.19
CA ALA A 198 -26.54 -42.14 22.07
C ALA A 198 -26.36 -41.46 20.70
N VAL A 199 -25.15 -41.53 20.15
CA VAL A 199 -24.82 -41.06 18.79
C VAL A 199 -25.59 -41.88 17.75
N ALA A 200 -25.66 -43.21 17.91
CA ALA A 200 -26.42 -44.08 17.01
C ALA A 200 -27.93 -43.80 17.04
N THR A 201 -28.49 -43.44 18.20
CA THR A 201 -29.91 -43.06 18.34
C THR A 201 -30.20 -41.58 18.02
N SER A 202 -29.18 -40.77 17.70
CA SER A 202 -29.30 -39.32 17.49
C SER A 202 -29.96 -38.56 18.65
N ASP A 203 -29.67 -38.95 19.89
CA ASP A 203 -30.22 -38.32 21.11
C ASP A 203 -29.32 -37.16 21.56
N LEU A 204 -29.65 -35.94 21.14
CA LEU A 204 -28.86 -34.73 21.42
C LEU A 204 -28.62 -34.49 22.94
N PRO A 205 -29.64 -34.53 23.83
CA PRO A 205 -29.44 -34.39 25.27
C PRO A 205 -28.44 -35.38 25.87
N GLN A 206 -28.50 -36.67 25.49
CA GLN A 206 -27.58 -37.68 26.03
C GLN A 206 -26.17 -37.50 25.49
N VAL A 207 -26.02 -37.16 24.20
CA VAL A 207 -24.72 -36.86 23.60
C VAL A 207 -24.06 -35.69 24.33
N GLU A 208 -24.78 -34.58 24.57
CA GLU A 208 -24.24 -33.45 25.33
C GLU A 208 -23.90 -33.79 26.78
N ARG A 209 -24.72 -34.64 27.42
CA ARG A 209 -24.48 -35.11 28.79
C ARG A 209 -23.17 -35.88 28.89
N PHE A 210 -22.97 -36.90 28.06
CA PHE A 210 -21.74 -37.69 28.08
C PHE A 210 -20.54 -36.91 27.56
N PHE A 211 -20.72 -36.00 26.61
CA PHE A 211 -19.68 -35.08 26.15
C PHE A 211 -19.08 -34.24 27.29
N LYS A 212 -19.91 -33.75 28.23
CA LYS A 212 -19.43 -33.02 29.43
C LYS A 212 -18.64 -33.88 30.41
N ILE A 213 -18.83 -35.21 30.38
CA ILE A 213 -18.21 -36.15 31.31
C ILE A 213 -16.81 -36.57 30.84
N LEU A 214 -16.57 -36.66 29.52
CA LEU A 214 -15.29 -37.13 28.96
C LEU A 214 -14.05 -36.31 29.37
N PRO A 215 -14.09 -34.96 29.43
CA PRO A 215 -12.99 -34.14 29.94
C PRO A 215 -12.59 -34.51 31.37
N LEU A 216 -13.60 -34.75 32.23
CA LEU A 216 -13.39 -35.11 33.63
C LEU A 216 -12.63 -36.44 33.78
N LEU A 217 -12.69 -37.31 32.77
CA LEU A 217 -11.99 -38.59 32.74
C LEU A 217 -10.63 -38.51 32.03
N GLY A 218 -10.19 -37.31 31.61
CA GLY A 218 -8.97 -37.12 30.84
C GLY A 218 -9.08 -37.55 29.37
N LEU A 219 -10.28 -37.87 28.88
CA LEU A 219 -10.54 -38.34 27.51
C LEU A 219 -10.94 -37.18 26.57
N HIS A 220 -10.16 -36.10 26.58
CA HIS A 220 -10.46 -34.88 25.82
C HIS A 220 -10.51 -35.15 24.30
N GLU A 221 -9.44 -35.72 23.74
CA GLU A 221 -9.32 -36.02 22.30
C GLU A 221 -10.39 -36.98 21.79
N GLN A 222 -10.65 -38.07 22.52
CA GLN A 222 -11.67 -39.05 22.11
C GLN A 222 -13.09 -38.47 22.16
N GLY A 223 -13.41 -37.68 23.20
CA GLY A 223 -14.71 -37.04 23.30
C GLY A 223 -14.96 -36.02 22.18
N LEU A 224 -13.96 -35.22 21.84
CA LEU A 224 -14.02 -34.28 20.71
C LEU A 224 -14.14 -35.02 19.37
N ALA A 225 -13.43 -36.13 19.18
CA ALA A 225 -13.53 -36.93 17.96
C ALA A 225 -14.92 -37.54 17.77
N GLN A 226 -15.50 -38.16 18.81
CA GLN A 226 -16.84 -38.77 18.72
C GLN A 226 -17.93 -37.70 18.57
N PHE A 227 -17.84 -36.59 19.30
CA PHE A 227 -18.80 -35.50 19.20
C PHE A 227 -18.73 -34.79 17.84
N SER A 228 -17.52 -34.53 17.34
CA SER A 228 -17.35 -33.95 16.01
C SER A 228 -17.88 -34.89 14.92
N GLN A 229 -17.66 -36.20 15.03
CA GLN A 229 -18.23 -37.19 14.10
C GLN A 229 -19.76 -37.17 14.10
N TYR A 230 -20.40 -37.06 15.27
CA TYR A 230 -21.85 -36.91 15.37
C TYR A 230 -22.33 -35.63 14.67
N LEU A 231 -21.71 -34.48 14.95
CA LEU A 231 -22.05 -33.22 14.31
C LEU A 231 -21.84 -33.26 12.79
N CYS A 232 -20.75 -33.87 12.32
CA CYS A 232 -20.48 -34.08 10.89
C CYS A 232 -21.56 -34.93 10.23
N SER A 233 -22.06 -35.99 10.89
CA SER A 233 -23.13 -36.83 10.34
C SER A 233 -24.45 -36.09 10.18
N GLN A 234 -24.80 -35.23 11.16
CA GLN A 234 -25.98 -34.37 11.11
C GLN A 234 -25.86 -33.31 10.01
N LEU A 235 -24.67 -32.72 9.87
CA LEU A 235 -24.37 -31.76 8.82
C LEU A 235 -24.46 -32.41 7.44
N ALA A 236 -23.87 -33.59 7.27
CA ALA A 236 -23.91 -34.35 6.01
C ALA A 236 -25.34 -34.64 5.56
N CYS A 237 -26.19 -35.11 6.47
CA CYS A 237 -27.59 -35.41 6.18
C CYS A 237 -28.36 -34.14 5.73
N LYS A 238 -28.20 -33.02 6.44
CA LYS A 238 -28.83 -31.73 6.06
C LYS A 238 -28.28 -31.19 4.74
N ALA A 239 -26.97 -31.30 4.51
CA ALA A 239 -26.33 -30.85 3.29
C ALA A 239 -26.83 -31.64 2.07
N GLU A 240 -26.97 -32.95 2.20
CA GLU A 240 -27.49 -33.83 1.15
C GLU A 240 -28.96 -33.53 0.83
N GLN A 241 -29.80 -33.29 1.85
CA GLN A 241 -31.18 -32.85 1.66
C GLN A 241 -31.26 -31.52 0.90
N ASN A 242 -30.45 -30.53 1.28
CA ASN A 242 -30.40 -29.24 0.59
C ASN A 242 -29.92 -29.38 -0.86
N LEU A 243 -28.94 -30.26 -1.11
CA LEU A 243 -28.43 -30.54 -2.45
C LEU A 243 -29.46 -31.24 -3.34
N LEU A 244 -30.28 -32.13 -2.77
CA LEU A 244 -31.41 -32.77 -3.46
C LEU A 244 -32.45 -31.73 -3.87
N VAL A 245 -32.81 -30.80 -2.98
CA VAL A 245 -33.74 -29.70 -3.30
C VAL A 245 -33.17 -28.83 -4.42
N ALA A 246 -31.91 -28.44 -4.32
CA ALA A 246 -31.22 -27.64 -5.34
C ALA A 246 -31.16 -28.32 -6.72
N SER A 247 -31.01 -29.65 -6.74
CA SER A 247 -30.98 -30.44 -7.98
C SER A 247 -32.37 -30.65 -8.60
N GLY A 248 -33.43 -30.51 -7.80
CA GLY A 248 -34.82 -30.64 -8.23
C GLY A 248 -35.49 -29.32 -8.63
N SER A 249 -34.83 -28.17 -8.42
CA SER A 249 -35.33 -26.84 -8.80
C SER A 249 -35.34 -26.67 -10.33
N ASP A 250 -36.46 -26.15 -10.86
CA ASP A 250 -36.63 -25.92 -12.30
C ASP A 250 -35.69 -24.81 -12.82
N VAL A 251 -35.07 -25.04 -13.99
CA VAL A 251 -34.13 -24.12 -14.65
C VAL A 251 -34.79 -22.78 -15.04
N SER A 252 -36.12 -22.71 -15.05
CA SER A 252 -36.89 -21.51 -15.42
C SER A 252 -37.18 -20.54 -14.25
N GLU A 253 -36.81 -20.87 -13.01
CA GLU A 253 -37.03 -19.97 -11.88
C GLU A 253 -36.10 -18.76 -11.92
N ARG A 254 -36.57 -17.57 -11.51
CA ARG A 254 -35.74 -16.35 -11.43
C ARG A 254 -34.50 -16.50 -10.55
N ARG A 255 -34.48 -17.49 -9.65
CA ARG A 255 -33.37 -17.82 -8.75
C ARG A 255 -32.44 -18.93 -9.28
N ALA A 256 -32.73 -19.51 -10.44
CA ALA A 256 -31.88 -20.52 -11.08
C ALA A 256 -30.37 -20.16 -11.14
N PRO A 257 -29.95 -18.91 -11.42
CA PRO A 257 -28.53 -18.57 -11.49
C PRO A 257 -27.82 -18.41 -10.13
N VAL A 258 -28.46 -18.74 -9.02
CA VAL A 258 -27.90 -18.59 -7.66
C VAL A 258 -28.06 -19.86 -6.82
N VAL A 259 -28.69 -20.91 -7.36
CA VAL A 259 -29.12 -22.10 -6.60
C VAL A 259 -27.94 -22.81 -5.91
N TYR A 260 -26.81 -23.00 -6.59
CA TYR A 260 -25.67 -23.69 -6.01
C TYR A 260 -24.89 -22.80 -5.05
N ALA A 261 -24.85 -21.50 -5.31
CA ALA A 261 -24.30 -20.52 -4.38
C ALA A 261 -25.12 -20.43 -3.07
N ASP A 262 -26.45 -20.45 -3.16
CA ASP A 262 -27.35 -20.49 -2.01
C ASP A 262 -27.20 -21.81 -1.25
N THR A 263 -27.09 -22.94 -1.95
CA THR A 263 -26.88 -24.26 -1.32
C THR A 263 -25.55 -24.32 -0.56
N LEU A 264 -24.48 -23.80 -1.16
CA LEU A 264 -23.20 -23.64 -0.47
C LEU A 264 -23.33 -22.71 0.73
N THR A 265 -24.06 -21.60 0.61
CA THR A 265 -24.31 -20.66 1.72
C THR A 265 -25.04 -21.36 2.87
N LEU A 266 -26.06 -22.18 2.60
CA LEU A 266 -26.77 -22.95 3.62
C LEU A 266 -25.86 -23.95 4.35
N LEU A 267 -24.91 -24.58 3.64
CA LEU A 267 -23.89 -25.44 4.25
C LEU A 267 -23.00 -24.63 5.21
N LEU A 268 -22.43 -23.52 4.73
CA LEU A 268 -21.49 -22.69 5.48
C LEU A 268 -22.16 -22.03 6.70
N GLU A 269 -23.37 -21.49 6.54
CA GLU A 269 -24.17 -20.97 7.65
C GLU A 269 -24.57 -22.06 8.62
N GLY A 270 -24.90 -23.26 8.12
CA GLY A 270 -25.18 -24.43 8.95
C GLY A 270 -24.02 -24.75 9.88
N ILE A 271 -22.80 -24.75 9.36
CA ILE A 271 -21.58 -24.96 10.17
C ILE A 271 -21.39 -23.81 11.17
N ALA A 272 -21.53 -22.56 10.73
CA ALA A 272 -21.40 -21.41 11.63
C ALA A 272 -22.37 -21.50 12.83
N ARG A 273 -23.63 -21.89 12.59
CA ARG A 273 -24.63 -22.10 13.66
C ARG A 273 -24.26 -23.25 14.60
N ILE A 274 -23.73 -24.34 14.07
CA ILE A 274 -23.23 -25.48 14.88
C ILE A 274 -22.09 -25.00 15.79
N VAL A 275 -21.13 -24.25 15.23
CA VAL A 275 -20.00 -23.70 15.98
C VAL A 275 -20.50 -22.75 17.08
N GLU A 276 -21.40 -21.82 16.76
CA GLU A 276 -21.93 -20.86 17.75
C GLU A 276 -22.71 -21.54 18.89
N THR A 277 -23.41 -22.62 18.61
CA THR A 277 -24.19 -23.36 19.62
C THR A 277 -23.28 -24.15 20.57
N HIS A 278 -22.22 -24.77 20.04
CA HIS A 278 -21.40 -25.70 20.81
C HIS A 278 -20.08 -25.09 21.33
N GLN A 279 -19.65 -23.93 20.81
CA GLN A 279 -18.47 -23.21 21.30
C GLN A 279 -18.48 -22.99 22.83
N PRO A 280 -19.58 -22.49 23.45
CA PRO A 280 -19.61 -22.27 24.90
C PRO A 280 -19.42 -23.56 25.70
N ILE A 281 -19.91 -24.69 25.19
CA ILE A 281 -19.80 -26.00 25.84
C ILE A 281 -18.34 -26.47 25.79
N VAL A 282 -17.67 -26.32 24.65
CA VAL A 282 -16.25 -26.69 24.51
C VAL A 282 -15.37 -25.82 25.40
N GLU A 283 -15.54 -24.50 25.36
CA GLU A 283 -14.75 -23.56 26.17
C GLU A 283 -14.96 -23.77 27.68
N THR A 284 -16.18 -24.10 28.12
CA THR A 284 -16.49 -24.30 29.55
C THR A 284 -15.96 -25.63 30.10
N TYR A 285 -16.05 -26.73 29.35
CA TYR A 285 -15.76 -28.08 29.86
C TYR A 285 -14.41 -28.65 29.40
N TYR A 286 -13.93 -28.30 28.21
CA TYR A 286 -12.66 -28.78 27.66
C TYR A 286 -11.53 -27.74 27.82
N GLY A 287 -11.89 -26.46 27.95
CA GLY A 287 -10.92 -25.37 28.09
C GLY A 287 -10.35 -24.86 26.76
N PRO A 288 -9.53 -23.79 26.81
CA PRO A 288 -9.02 -23.10 25.62
C PRO A 288 -8.10 -24.00 24.79
N GLY A 289 -8.15 -23.89 23.46
CA GLY A 289 -7.35 -24.64 22.48
C GLY A 289 -8.00 -25.87 21.89
N HIS A 290 -9.06 -26.37 22.53
CA HIS A 290 -9.77 -27.56 22.05
C HIS A 290 -10.79 -27.23 20.96
N LEU A 291 -11.12 -25.95 20.75
CA LEU A 291 -12.01 -25.52 19.67
C LEU A 291 -11.37 -25.77 18.29
N TYR A 292 -10.04 -25.62 18.19
CA TYR A 292 -9.29 -25.92 16.97
C TYR A 292 -9.48 -27.38 16.51
N CYS A 293 -9.45 -28.35 17.43
CA CYS A 293 -9.66 -29.77 17.11
C CYS A 293 -11.06 -30.02 16.56
N LEU A 294 -12.10 -29.44 17.17
CA LEU A 294 -13.48 -29.54 16.69
C LEU A 294 -13.64 -28.93 15.29
N LEU A 295 -13.12 -27.72 15.09
CA LEU A 295 -13.19 -27.01 13.82
C LEU A 295 -12.44 -27.72 12.70
N THR A 296 -11.34 -28.41 13.00
CA THR A 296 -10.61 -29.22 12.02
C THR A 296 -11.46 -30.37 11.48
N HIS A 297 -12.24 -31.03 12.33
CA HIS A 297 -13.14 -32.11 11.91
C HIS A 297 -14.33 -31.57 11.11
N LEU A 298 -14.93 -30.47 11.57
CA LEU A 298 -16.01 -29.80 10.85
C LEU A 298 -15.56 -29.26 9.49
N GLN A 299 -14.34 -28.74 9.37
CA GLN A 299 -13.77 -28.29 8.09
C GLN A 299 -13.61 -29.43 7.10
N ARG A 300 -13.18 -30.62 7.53
CA ARG A 300 -13.08 -31.80 6.66
C ARG A 300 -14.45 -32.24 6.11
N GLU A 301 -15.49 -32.15 6.92
CA GLU A 301 -16.85 -32.44 6.45
C GLU A 301 -17.37 -31.33 5.53
N CYS A 302 -17.09 -30.06 5.85
CA CYS A 302 -17.37 -28.93 4.97
C CYS A 302 -16.74 -29.13 3.59
N ASP A 303 -15.47 -29.52 3.55
CA ASP A 303 -14.71 -29.81 2.35
C ASP A 303 -15.38 -30.90 1.50
N ALA A 304 -15.78 -32.02 2.13
CA ALA A 304 -16.44 -33.13 1.45
C ALA A 304 -17.81 -32.74 0.86
N GLN A 305 -18.63 -31.99 1.62
CA GLN A 305 -19.96 -31.58 1.16
C GLN A 305 -19.90 -30.43 0.15
N ALA A 306 -19.00 -29.46 0.34
CA ALA A 306 -18.77 -28.38 -0.62
C ALA A 306 -18.30 -28.92 -1.97
N GLN A 307 -17.41 -29.92 -1.98
CA GLN A 307 -16.99 -30.59 -3.22
C GLN A 307 -18.18 -31.18 -3.99
N LYS A 308 -19.12 -31.85 -3.30
CA LYS A 308 -20.33 -32.40 -3.96
C LYS A 308 -21.20 -31.31 -4.57
N VAL A 309 -21.38 -30.18 -3.87
CA VAL A 309 -22.14 -29.02 -4.37
C VAL A 309 -21.45 -28.44 -5.61
N VAL A 310 -20.13 -28.24 -5.56
CA VAL A 310 -19.32 -27.71 -6.68
C VAL A 310 -19.34 -28.67 -7.87
N ASP A 311 -19.20 -29.98 -7.65
CA ASP A 311 -19.23 -30.98 -8.73
C ASP A 311 -20.59 -31.00 -9.43
N LYS A 312 -21.68 -30.86 -8.66
CA LYS A 312 -23.03 -30.73 -9.22
C LYS A 312 -23.21 -29.42 -9.99
N PHE A 313 -22.69 -28.31 -9.49
CA PHE A 313 -22.65 -27.04 -10.22
C PHE A 313 -21.91 -27.19 -11.56
N ILE A 314 -20.70 -27.76 -11.56
CA ILE A 314 -19.88 -27.96 -12.76
C ILE A 314 -20.63 -28.81 -13.80
N GLN A 315 -21.29 -29.90 -13.36
CA GLN A 315 -22.08 -30.78 -14.23
C GLN A 315 -23.31 -30.08 -14.81
N GLN A 316 -24.08 -29.37 -13.99
CA GLN A 316 -25.37 -28.80 -14.38
C GLN A 316 -25.26 -27.48 -15.14
N ARG A 317 -24.17 -26.73 -14.96
CA ARG A 317 -23.90 -25.47 -15.68
C ARG A 317 -22.94 -25.65 -16.86
N ASP A 318 -22.46 -26.88 -17.07
CA ASP A 318 -21.46 -27.26 -18.08
C ASP A 318 -20.21 -26.35 -18.05
N TYR A 319 -19.77 -26.02 -16.83
CA TYR A 319 -18.76 -24.97 -16.60
C TYR A 319 -17.41 -25.30 -17.24
N ARG A 320 -17.00 -26.58 -17.20
CA ARG A 320 -15.74 -27.04 -17.80
C ARG A 320 -15.76 -26.98 -19.32
N ASN A 321 -16.87 -27.35 -19.95
CA ASN A 321 -16.99 -27.28 -21.41
C ASN A 321 -17.00 -25.82 -21.87
N LYS A 322 -17.75 -24.95 -21.19
CA LYS A 322 -17.74 -23.50 -21.45
C LYS A 322 -16.33 -22.92 -21.38
N PHE A 323 -15.55 -23.30 -20.38
CA PHE A 323 -14.15 -22.91 -20.28
C PHE A 323 -13.32 -23.39 -21.48
N GLN A 324 -13.45 -24.66 -21.89
CA GLN A 324 -12.71 -25.21 -23.04
C GLN A 324 -13.02 -24.49 -24.35
N VAL A 325 -14.30 -24.19 -24.59
CA VAL A 325 -14.75 -23.45 -25.78
C VAL A 325 -14.22 -22.02 -25.78
N VAL A 326 -14.25 -21.34 -24.63
CA VAL A 326 -13.65 -20.00 -24.47
C VAL A 326 -12.15 -20.05 -24.70
N GLN A 327 -11.44 -21.02 -24.11
CA GLN A 327 -10.00 -21.16 -24.28
C GLN A 327 -9.62 -21.42 -25.74
N GLY A 328 -10.38 -22.27 -26.45
CA GLY A 328 -10.21 -22.50 -27.88
C GLY A 328 -10.44 -21.23 -28.73
N SER A 329 -11.42 -20.41 -28.34
CA SER A 329 -11.73 -19.12 -28.97
C SER A 329 -10.59 -18.11 -28.78
N ILE A 330 -10.04 -18.00 -27.57
CA ILE A 330 -8.90 -17.11 -27.26
C ILE A 330 -7.65 -17.54 -28.05
N MET A 331 -7.39 -18.85 -28.14
CA MET A 331 -6.22 -19.40 -28.84
C MET A 331 -6.36 -19.44 -30.37
N ARG A 332 -7.51 -19.01 -30.92
CA ARG A 332 -7.83 -19.01 -32.37
C ARG A 332 -7.62 -20.38 -33.04
N VAL A 333 -7.91 -21.48 -32.32
CA VAL A 333 -7.76 -22.84 -32.85
C VAL A 333 -9.06 -23.26 -33.54
N GLY A 334 -9.13 -23.11 -34.87
CA GLY A 334 -10.22 -23.61 -35.71
C GLY A 334 -11.48 -22.73 -35.76
N PRO A 335 -12.56 -23.18 -36.44
CA PRO A 335 -13.85 -22.49 -36.44
C PRO A 335 -14.50 -22.67 -35.06
N ALA A 336 -14.09 -21.83 -34.11
CA ALA A 336 -14.54 -21.91 -32.73
C ALA A 336 -16.03 -21.58 -32.64
N GLU A 337 -16.80 -22.53 -32.10
CA GLU A 337 -18.16 -22.29 -31.64
C GLU A 337 -18.11 -21.16 -30.61
N LYS A 338 -18.74 -20.02 -30.91
CA LYS A 338 -18.69 -18.84 -30.03
C LYS A 338 -19.81 -18.93 -29.00
N ILE A 339 -19.45 -18.85 -27.73
CA ILE A 339 -20.43 -18.75 -26.65
C ILE A 339 -20.93 -17.30 -26.58
N GLU A 340 -22.24 -17.12 -26.55
CA GLU A 340 -22.80 -15.79 -26.35
C GLU A 340 -22.49 -15.27 -24.94
N PRO A 341 -22.01 -14.02 -24.79
CA PRO A 341 -21.71 -13.47 -23.47
C PRO A 341 -22.88 -13.51 -22.47
N ARG A 342 -24.12 -13.49 -22.98
CA ARG A 342 -25.34 -13.54 -22.18
C ARG A 342 -25.52 -14.87 -21.44
N GLU A 343 -25.02 -15.97 -21.98
CA GLU A 343 -25.08 -17.29 -21.34
C GLU A 343 -24.02 -17.46 -20.24
N LEU A 344 -22.93 -16.71 -20.36
CA LEU A 344 -21.80 -16.77 -19.45
C LEU A 344 -22.02 -15.89 -18.21
N ASP A 345 -22.71 -14.75 -18.36
CA ASP A 345 -22.95 -13.77 -17.28
C ASP A 345 -23.54 -14.39 -15.99
N PRO A 346 -24.60 -15.23 -16.03
CA PRO A 346 -25.18 -15.80 -14.82
C PRO A 346 -24.24 -16.81 -14.13
N VAL A 347 -23.48 -17.57 -14.92
CA VAL A 347 -22.54 -18.58 -14.41
C VAL A 347 -21.35 -17.91 -13.72
N LEU A 348 -20.81 -16.85 -14.31
CA LEU A 348 -19.74 -16.03 -13.73
C LEU A 348 -20.18 -15.36 -12.42
N CYS A 349 -21.43 -14.87 -12.38
CA CYS A 349 -22.02 -14.34 -11.15
C CYS A 349 -22.18 -15.41 -10.06
N GLU A 350 -22.62 -16.63 -10.41
CA GLU A 350 -22.78 -17.73 -9.44
C GLU A 350 -21.41 -18.14 -8.84
N VAL A 351 -20.36 -18.26 -9.67
CA VAL A 351 -19.00 -18.61 -9.22
C VAL A 351 -18.42 -17.55 -8.28
N THR A 352 -18.52 -16.27 -8.64
CA THR A 352 -18.00 -15.19 -7.77
C THR A 352 -18.75 -15.13 -6.45
N LEU A 353 -20.06 -15.38 -6.46
CA LEU A 353 -20.84 -15.47 -5.23
C LEU A 353 -20.42 -16.68 -4.38
N MET A 354 -20.25 -17.86 -4.96
CA MET A 354 -19.73 -19.04 -4.23
C MET A 354 -18.39 -18.74 -3.56
N ASN A 355 -17.45 -18.13 -4.28
CA ASN A 355 -16.14 -17.76 -3.75
C ASN A 355 -16.26 -16.74 -2.61
N SER A 356 -17.11 -15.72 -2.77
CA SER A 356 -17.35 -14.71 -1.73
C SER A 356 -17.87 -15.32 -0.41
N ARG A 357 -18.75 -16.33 -0.52
CA ARG A 357 -19.35 -17.01 0.63
C ARG A 357 -18.34 -17.90 1.33
N ALA A 358 -17.51 -18.61 0.54
CA ALA A 358 -16.40 -19.38 1.06
C ALA A 358 -15.39 -18.50 1.82
N GLU A 359 -15.00 -17.34 1.25
CA GLU A 359 -14.05 -16.42 1.90
C GLU A 359 -14.62 -15.84 3.20
N LEU A 360 -15.91 -15.48 3.24
CA LEU A 360 -16.58 -15.03 4.47
C LEU A 360 -16.54 -16.11 5.56
N TYR A 361 -16.76 -17.37 5.19
CA TYR A 361 -16.68 -18.49 6.11
C TYR A 361 -15.25 -18.75 6.62
N LEU A 362 -14.25 -18.76 5.73
CA LEU A 362 -12.84 -18.92 6.13
C LEU A 362 -12.39 -17.78 7.06
N ARG A 363 -12.87 -16.56 6.82
CA ARG A 363 -12.64 -15.41 7.72
C ARG A 363 -13.32 -15.59 9.07
N PHE A 364 -14.54 -16.12 9.10
CA PHE A 364 -15.25 -16.47 10.33
C PHE A 364 -14.45 -17.50 11.15
N LEU A 365 -14.00 -18.59 10.51
CA LEU A 365 -13.18 -19.61 11.16
C LEU A 365 -11.88 -19.03 11.70
N ARG A 366 -11.19 -18.20 10.91
CA ARG A 366 -9.95 -17.54 11.31
C ARG A 366 -10.14 -16.74 12.59
N ARG A 367 -11.21 -15.94 12.67
CA ARG A 367 -11.51 -15.11 13.86
C ARG A 367 -11.79 -15.97 15.09
N ARG A 368 -12.52 -17.08 14.93
CA ARG A 368 -12.86 -17.98 16.05
C ARG A 368 -11.65 -18.74 16.58
N ILE A 369 -10.82 -19.30 15.69
CA ILE A 369 -9.60 -20.03 16.09
C ILE A 369 -8.56 -19.08 16.69
N ALA A 370 -8.37 -17.90 16.09
CA ALA A 370 -7.44 -16.91 16.62
C ALA A 370 -7.84 -16.45 18.03
N ALA A 371 -9.13 -16.23 18.29
CA ALA A 371 -9.62 -15.88 19.62
C ALA A 371 -9.38 -17.00 20.66
N ASP A 372 -9.49 -18.27 20.26
CA ASP A 372 -9.20 -19.42 21.13
C ASP A 372 -7.70 -19.51 21.44
N PHE A 373 -6.84 -19.31 20.43
CA PHE A 373 -5.39 -19.30 20.61
C PHE A 373 -4.88 -18.10 21.42
N GLU A 374 -5.48 -16.92 21.30
CA GLU A 374 -5.11 -15.73 22.09
C GLU A 374 -5.14 -16.00 23.61
N VAL A 375 -6.07 -16.83 24.09
CA VAL A 375 -6.19 -17.19 25.50
C VAL A 375 -5.03 -18.09 25.96
N ILE A 376 -4.57 -18.99 25.09
CA ILE A 376 -3.45 -19.91 25.36
C ILE A 376 -2.12 -19.17 25.24
N ASP A 377 -2.00 -18.36 24.20
CA ASP A 377 -0.79 -17.66 23.81
C ASP A 377 -0.41 -16.55 24.79
N ALA A 378 -1.36 -16.08 25.63
CA ALA A 378 -1.13 -15.06 26.65
C ALA A 378 -0.01 -15.41 27.65
N ALA A 379 0.27 -16.69 27.88
CA ALA A 379 1.32 -17.17 28.77
C ALA A 379 2.34 -18.09 28.07
N ALA A 380 2.23 -18.26 26.75
CA ALA A 380 3.04 -19.21 25.99
C ALA A 380 4.35 -18.57 25.46
N PRO A 381 5.43 -19.37 25.28
CA PRO A 381 6.62 -18.95 24.53
C PRO A 381 6.31 -18.57 23.08
N GLU A 382 7.01 -17.58 22.53
CA GLU A 382 6.83 -17.11 21.13
C GLU A 382 6.92 -18.23 20.07
N SER A 383 7.65 -19.31 20.34
CA SER A 383 7.74 -20.47 19.45
C SER A 383 6.40 -21.19 19.28
N LEU A 384 5.62 -21.36 20.35
CA LEU A 384 4.31 -22.01 20.33
C LEU A 384 3.26 -21.13 19.65
N VAL A 385 3.32 -19.82 19.88
CA VAL A 385 2.47 -18.83 19.19
C VAL A 385 2.67 -18.91 17.67
N SER A 386 3.92 -19.02 17.21
CA SER A 386 4.23 -19.19 15.79
C SER A 386 3.71 -20.52 15.23
N GLU A 387 3.80 -21.62 15.99
CA GLU A 387 3.25 -22.92 15.59
C GLU A 387 1.71 -22.91 15.47
N HIS A 388 1.02 -22.27 16.41
CA HIS A 388 -0.44 -22.08 16.37
C HIS A 388 -0.86 -21.25 15.16
N GLN A 389 -0.18 -20.13 14.89
CA GLN A 389 -0.42 -19.30 13.71
C GLN A 389 -0.19 -20.07 12.41
N GLN A 390 0.91 -20.82 12.30
CA GLN A 390 1.18 -21.64 11.11
C GLN A 390 0.15 -22.76 10.93
N SER A 391 -0.31 -23.38 12.02
CA SER A 391 -1.32 -24.44 11.96
C SER A 391 -2.66 -23.91 11.48
N LEU A 392 -3.07 -22.73 11.97
CA LEU A 392 -4.23 -22.00 11.48
C LEU A 392 -4.10 -21.66 9.99
N GLU A 393 -2.96 -21.14 9.57
CA GLU A 393 -2.75 -20.81 8.15
C GLU A 393 -2.78 -22.04 7.25
N ARG A 394 -2.16 -23.15 7.67
CA ARG A 394 -2.20 -24.42 6.94
C ARG A 394 -3.63 -24.93 6.82
N LEU A 395 -4.40 -24.95 7.92
CA LEU A 395 -5.79 -25.39 7.89
C LEU A 395 -6.63 -24.59 6.89
N LEU A 396 -6.50 -23.26 6.88
CA LEU A 396 -7.28 -22.40 5.99
C LEU A 396 -6.81 -22.44 4.53
N LYS A 397 -5.49 -22.47 4.27
CA LYS A 397 -4.95 -22.46 2.90
C LYS A 397 -5.03 -23.84 2.24
N ASP A 398 -4.76 -24.91 2.98
CA ASP A 398 -4.68 -26.28 2.45
C ASP A 398 -6.02 -27.03 2.44
N CYS A 399 -7.09 -26.46 3.01
CA CYS A 399 -8.42 -27.07 2.95
C CYS A 399 -8.90 -27.25 1.51
N GLN A 400 -9.69 -28.31 1.28
CA GLN A 400 -10.20 -28.63 -0.04
C GLN A 400 -11.18 -27.53 -0.53
N LEU A 401 -11.92 -26.88 0.37
CA LEU A 401 -12.75 -25.72 0.03
C LEU A 401 -11.92 -24.60 -0.62
N SER A 402 -10.78 -24.23 -0.02
CA SER A 402 -9.88 -23.21 -0.60
C SER A 402 -9.38 -23.62 -1.98
N ARG A 403 -8.92 -24.88 -2.14
CA ARG A 403 -8.42 -25.40 -3.42
C ARG A 403 -9.49 -25.42 -4.51
N THR A 404 -10.70 -25.91 -4.19
CA THR A 404 -11.82 -25.94 -5.15
C THR A 404 -12.27 -24.56 -5.59
N MET A 405 -12.32 -23.60 -4.66
CA MET A 405 -12.66 -22.22 -4.97
C MET A 405 -11.57 -21.54 -5.81
N GLN A 406 -10.28 -21.78 -5.51
CA GLN A 406 -9.16 -21.33 -6.35
C GLN A 406 -9.21 -21.91 -7.76
N GLU A 407 -9.54 -23.20 -7.93
CA GLU A 407 -9.73 -23.82 -9.24
C GLU A 407 -10.88 -23.17 -10.03
N LEU A 408 -12.02 -22.93 -9.38
CA LEU A 408 -13.15 -22.25 -10.02
C LEU A 408 -12.80 -20.83 -10.46
N ILE A 409 -12.06 -20.08 -9.63
CA ILE A 409 -11.54 -18.74 -9.94
C ILE A 409 -10.51 -18.81 -11.08
N GLY A 410 -9.67 -19.84 -11.11
CA GLY A 410 -8.72 -20.08 -12.20
C GLY A 410 -9.40 -20.22 -13.56
N PHE A 411 -10.54 -20.91 -13.63
CA PHE A 411 -11.36 -20.97 -14.85
C PHE A 411 -12.14 -19.68 -15.11
N TYR A 412 -12.56 -18.98 -14.06
CA TYR A 412 -13.31 -17.73 -14.16
C TYR A 412 -12.49 -16.64 -14.86
N ILE A 413 -11.21 -16.45 -14.52
CA ILE A 413 -10.40 -15.31 -15.01
C ILE A 413 -10.38 -15.25 -16.56
N PRO A 414 -10.04 -16.32 -17.31
CA PRO A 414 -10.08 -16.27 -18.77
C PRO A 414 -11.48 -16.15 -19.36
N MET A 415 -12.50 -16.70 -18.69
CA MET A 415 -13.89 -16.58 -19.12
C MET A 415 -14.44 -15.16 -18.95
N GLU A 416 -14.06 -14.50 -17.85
CA GLU A 416 -14.37 -13.10 -17.59
C GLU A 416 -13.66 -12.17 -18.59
N GLU A 417 -12.39 -12.45 -18.91
CA GLU A 417 -11.65 -11.71 -19.95
C GLU A 417 -12.35 -11.83 -21.31
N TYR A 418 -12.73 -13.05 -21.71
CA TYR A 418 -13.47 -13.28 -22.96
C TYR A 418 -14.81 -12.55 -22.96
N TYR A 419 -15.58 -12.65 -21.87
CA TYR A 419 -16.84 -11.93 -21.69
C TYR A 419 -16.64 -10.43 -21.87
N MET A 420 -15.65 -9.84 -21.20
CA MET A 420 -15.34 -8.41 -21.28
C MET A 420 -14.99 -7.99 -22.72
N ARG A 421 -14.09 -8.72 -23.37
CA ARG A 421 -13.65 -8.38 -24.74
C ARG A 421 -14.79 -8.48 -25.76
N GLU A 422 -15.56 -9.57 -25.78
CA GLU A 422 -16.66 -9.72 -26.73
C GLU A 422 -17.81 -8.74 -26.47
N THR A 423 -18.09 -8.41 -25.21
CA THR A 423 -19.13 -7.41 -24.88
C THR A 423 -18.69 -5.99 -25.24
N VAL A 424 -17.43 -5.63 -25.01
CA VAL A 424 -16.84 -4.36 -25.48
C VAL A 424 -16.88 -4.27 -27.01
N ASN A 425 -16.46 -5.32 -27.71
CA ASN A 425 -16.53 -5.36 -29.19
C ASN A 425 -17.96 -5.19 -29.70
N LYS A 426 -18.93 -5.80 -29.03
CA LYS A 426 -20.35 -5.66 -29.37
C LYS A 426 -20.87 -4.24 -29.09
N ALA A 427 -20.47 -3.62 -27.98
CA ALA A 427 -20.82 -2.23 -27.66
C ALA A 427 -20.26 -1.27 -28.71
N VAL A 428 -19.00 -1.46 -29.13
CA VAL A 428 -18.38 -0.68 -30.21
C VAL A 428 -19.09 -0.88 -31.55
N ALA A 429 -19.53 -2.11 -31.87
CA ALA A 429 -20.27 -2.39 -33.10
C ALA A 429 -21.68 -1.78 -33.11
N MET A 430 -22.27 -1.54 -31.94
CA MET A 430 -23.59 -0.92 -31.76
C MET A 430 -23.48 0.58 -31.42
N ASP A 431 -22.32 1.21 -31.67
CA ASP A 431 -22.06 2.62 -31.36
C ASP A 431 -23.06 3.55 -32.05
N THR A 432 -23.67 4.43 -31.27
CA THR A 432 -24.61 5.44 -31.77
C THR A 432 -24.24 6.83 -31.23
N ALA A 433 -24.25 7.81 -32.12
CA ALA A 433 -24.07 9.22 -31.76
C ALA A 433 -25.36 9.97 -32.10
N GLU A 434 -26.12 10.37 -31.09
CA GLU A 434 -27.33 11.16 -31.28
C GLU A 434 -27.00 12.60 -31.68
N VAL A 435 -27.82 13.18 -32.57
CA VAL A 435 -27.63 14.56 -33.03
C VAL A 435 -27.79 15.52 -31.85
N GLY A 436 -26.74 16.28 -31.55
CA GLY A 436 -26.70 17.24 -30.44
C GLY A 436 -26.01 16.72 -29.17
N GLN A 437 -25.64 15.44 -29.11
CA GLN A 437 -24.76 14.93 -28.06
C GLN A 437 -23.28 15.12 -28.46
N LEU A 438 -22.44 15.37 -27.45
CA LEU A 438 -21.00 15.60 -27.65
C LEU A 438 -20.22 14.28 -27.77
N SER A 439 -20.64 13.24 -27.06
CA SER A 439 -20.03 11.91 -27.06
C SER A 439 -20.98 10.87 -27.66
N SER A 440 -20.44 9.69 -28.00
CA SER A 440 -21.24 8.57 -28.46
C SER A 440 -21.48 7.53 -27.35
N SER A 441 -22.52 6.72 -27.52
CA SER A 441 -22.93 5.73 -26.52
C SER A 441 -21.84 4.70 -26.18
N MET A 442 -20.91 4.43 -27.12
CA MET A 442 -19.86 3.43 -26.89
C MET A 442 -18.98 3.73 -25.67
N VAL A 443 -18.75 5.01 -25.33
CA VAL A 443 -17.87 5.35 -24.20
C VAL A 443 -18.53 4.88 -22.91
N ASP A 444 -19.77 5.28 -22.67
CA ASP A 444 -20.50 4.91 -21.46
C ASP A 444 -20.71 3.40 -21.37
N ASP A 445 -21.04 2.73 -22.49
CA ASP A 445 -21.24 1.28 -22.54
C ASP A 445 -19.94 0.52 -22.21
N VAL A 446 -18.80 0.92 -22.77
CA VAL A 446 -17.50 0.27 -22.52
C VAL A 446 -17.07 0.45 -21.06
N PHE A 447 -17.16 1.66 -20.50
CA PHE A 447 -16.81 1.89 -19.10
C PHE A 447 -17.79 1.22 -18.14
N TYR A 448 -19.07 1.11 -18.49
CA TYR A 448 -20.05 0.34 -17.73
C TYR A 448 -19.69 -1.15 -17.70
N ILE A 449 -19.33 -1.74 -18.85
CA ILE A 449 -18.92 -3.15 -18.95
C ILE A 449 -17.66 -3.41 -18.14
N VAL A 450 -16.62 -2.58 -18.30
CA VAL A 450 -15.36 -2.70 -17.56
C VAL A 450 -15.62 -2.60 -16.05
N LYS A 451 -16.39 -1.61 -15.62
CA LYS A 451 -16.78 -1.46 -14.21
C LYS A 451 -17.55 -2.68 -13.71
N LYS A 452 -18.51 -3.21 -14.48
CA LYS A 452 -19.28 -4.41 -14.10
C LYS A 452 -18.37 -5.61 -13.86
N CYS A 453 -17.43 -5.88 -14.76
CA CYS A 453 -16.52 -7.02 -14.65
C CYS A 453 -15.57 -6.88 -13.45
N ILE A 454 -15.00 -5.68 -13.23
CA ILE A 454 -14.13 -5.43 -12.08
C ILE A 454 -14.94 -5.50 -10.77
N SER A 455 -16.14 -4.92 -10.71
CA SER A 455 -17.02 -5.03 -9.54
C SER A 455 -17.41 -6.48 -9.23
N ARG A 456 -17.63 -7.31 -10.26
CA ARG A 456 -17.87 -8.75 -10.08
C ARG A 456 -16.62 -9.47 -9.56
N ALA A 457 -15.44 -9.15 -10.07
CA ALA A 457 -14.18 -9.68 -9.53
C ALA A 457 -13.95 -9.25 -8.07
N LEU A 458 -14.27 -8.00 -7.71
CA LEU A 458 -14.22 -7.50 -6.34
C LEU A 458 -15.17 -8.27 -5.41
N ALA A 459 -16.36 -8.61 -5.88
CA ALA A 459 -17.31 -9.41 -5.13
C ALA A 459 -16.77 -10.81 -4.80
N SER A 460 -15.85 -11.36 -5.60
CA SER A 460 -15.23 -12.65 -5.31
C SER A 460 -14.41 -12.64 -4.01
N GLY A 461 -13.88 -11.50 -3.58
CA GLY A 461 -13.01 -11.40 -2.39
C GLY A 461 -11.56 -11.88 -2.59
N SER A 462 -11.20 -12.38 -3.79
CA SER A 462 -9.83 -12.81 -4.11
C SER A 462 -9.00 -11.63 -4.65
N SER A 463 -7.88 -11.32 -4.01
CA SER A 463 -6.98 -10.24 -4.45
C SER A 463 -6.33 -10.54 -5.81
N ASP A 464 -5.92 -11.79 -6.05
CA ASP A 464 -5.29 -12.18 -7.32
C ASP A 464 -6.29 -12.11 -8.48
N CYS A 465 -7.57 -12.47 -8.26
CA CYS A 465 -8.63 -12.31 -9.26
C CYS A 465 -8.88 -10.85 -9.62
N VAL A 466 -8.94 -9.96 -8.62
CA VAL A 466 -9.12 -8.52 -8.82
C VAL A 466 -7.94 -7.93 -9.61
N CYS A 467 -6.70 -8.26 -9.22
CA CYS A 467 -5.50 -7.81 -9.93
C CYS A 467 -5.50 -8.28 -11.39
N ALA A 468 -5.78 -9.56 -11.64
CA ALA A 468 -5.89 -10.09 -12.99
C ALA A 468 -6.95 -9.31 -13.79
N MET A 469 -8.12 -9.06 -13.21
CA MET A 469 -9.21 -8.40 -13.93
C MET A 469 -8.99 -6.91 -14.16
N ILE A 470 -8.29 -6.20 -13.27
CA ILE A 470 -7.82 -4.84 -13.53
C ILE A 470 -6.82 -4.83 -14.70
N ASN A 471 -5.88 -5.77 -14.74
CA ASN A 471 -4.91 -5.86 -15.83
C ASN A 471 -5.58 -6.22 -17.17
N HIS A 472 -6.57 -7.11 -17.18
CA HIS A 472 -7.37 -7.40 -18.37
C HIS A 472 -8.18 -6.18 -18.82
N ALA A 473 -8.78 -5.42 -17.89
CA ALA A 473 -9.47 -4.18 -18.21
C ALA A 473 -8.53 -3.12 -18.82
N ILE A 474 -7.32 -2.96 -18.26
CA ILE A 474 -6.28 -2.09 -18.81
C ILE A 474 -5.93 -2.52 -20.24
N SER A 475 -5.70 -3.82 -20.45
CA SER A 475 -5.40 -4.39 -21.76
C SER A 475 -6.52 -4.09 -22.76
N VAL A 476 -7.78 -4.39 -22.43
CA VAL A 476 -8.93 -4.11 -23.32
C VAL A 476 -9.08 -2.62 -23.63
N LEU A 477 -8.88 -1.73 -22.65
CA LEU A 477 -8.93 -0.28 -22.88
C LEU A 477 -7.78 0.22 -23.75
N GLU A 478 -6.57 -0.30 -23.54
CA GLU A 478 -5.36 0.16 -24.20
C GLU A 478 -5.14 -0.44 -25.60
N THR A 479 -5.41 -1.73 -25.78
CA THR A 479 -5.21 -2.43 -27.06
C THR A 479 -6.46 -2.34 -27.90
N ASP A 480 -7.58 -2.82 -27.40
CA ASP A 480 -8.76 -3.07 -28.23
C ASP A 480 -9.55 -1.77 -28.44
N PHE A 481 -9.90 -1.07 -27.36
CA PHE A 481 -10.72 0.12 -27.45
C PHE A 481 -9.97 1.34 -27.98
N ARG A 482 -8.72 1.56 -27.54
CA ARG A 482 -7.89 2.65 -28.08
C ARG A 482 -7.63 2.47 -29.59
N GLU A 483 -7.41 1.24 -30.07
CA GLU A 483 -7.20 1.00 -31.50
C GLU A 483 -8.41 1.41 -32.34
N VAL A 484 -9.63 1.20 -31.84
CA VAL A 484 -10.86 1.69 -32.49
C VAL A 484 -10.85 3.21 -32.61
N LEU A 485 -10.52 3.93 -31.54
CA LEU A 485 -10.47 5.40 -31.56
C LEU A 485 -9.34 5.91 -32.45
N VAL A 486 -8.17 5.27 -32.43
CA VAL A 486 -7.04 5.59 -33.32
C VAL A 486 -7.45 5.39 -34.78
N CYS A 487 -8.14 4.30 -35.12
CA CYS A 487 -8.64 4.06 -36.47
C CYS A 487 -9.64 5.14 -36.91
N LYS A 488 -10.56 5.54 -36.02
CA LYS A 488 -11.52 6.63 -36.28
C LYS A 488 -10.82 7.99 -36.46
N LEU A 489 -9.77 8.30 -35.69
CA LEU A 489 -8.99 9.53 -35.84
C LEU A 489 -8.08 9.51 -37.08
N ARG A 490 -7.49 8.36 -37.43
CA ARG A 490 -6.67 8.21 -38.65
C ARG A 490 -7.45 8.42 -39.94
N ALA A 491 -8.77 8.24 -39.92
CA ALA A 491 -9.63 8.61 -41.05
C ALA A 491 -9.54 10.12 -41.39
N GLY A 492 -9.13 10.94 -40.41
CA GLY A 492 -8.81 12.35 -40.60
C GLY A 492 -10.04 13.27 -40.64
N TYR A 493 -9.81 14.55 -40.37
CA TYR A 493 -10.85 15.57 -40.55
C TYR A 493 -11.01 15.89 -42.04
N PRO A 494 -12.23 15.79 -42.63
CA PRO A 494 -12.42 16.05 -44.05
C PRO A 494 -12.06 17.51 -44.41
N ALA A 495 -11.16 17.70 -45.37
CA ALA A 495 -10.88 19.02 -45.93
C ALA A 495 -12.13 19.59 -46.62
N SER A 496 -12.40 20.88 -46.48
CA SER A 496 -13.53 21.55 -47.18
C SER A 496 -13.42 21.39 -48.70
N ALA A 497 -14.52 21.07 -49.39
CA ALA A 497 -14.55 20.91 -50.86
C ALA A 497 -14.07 22.15 -51.63
N LEU A 498 -14.19 23.34 -51.02
CA LEU A 498 -13.69 24.61 -51.56
C LEU A 498 -12.15 24.67 -51.60
N HIS A 499 -11.50 23.95 -50.70
CA HIS A 499 -10.04 23.90 -50.56
C HIS A 499 -9.40 22.85 -51.50
N ASP A 500 -10.09 21.74 -51.82
CA ASP A 500 -9.63 20.82 -52.88
C ASP A 500 -9.69 21.47 -54.28
N LEU A 501 -10.64 22.39 -54.48
CA LEU A 501 -10.71 23.26 -55.66
C LEU A 501 -9.52 24.24 -55.74
N GLN A 502 -9.15 24.89 -54.63
CA GLN A 502 -8.00 25.81 -54.59
C GLN A 502 -6.63 25.11 -54.65
N ARG A 503 -6.54 23.84 -54.21
CA ARG A 503 -5.32 23.03 -54.28
C ARG A 503 -5.10 22.30 -55.61
N GLY A 504 -6.04 22.39 -56.56
CA GLY A 504 -5.92 21.77 -57.88
C GLY A 504 -5.93 20.24 -57.85
N VAL A 505 -6.61 19.63 -56.87
CA VAL A 505 -6.68 18.17 -56.74
C VAL A 505 -7.66 17.61 -57.77
N SER A 506 -7.20 16.64 -58.59
CA SER A 506 -7.96 16.08 -59.73
C SER A 506 -9.33 15.52 -59.36
N SER A 507 -9.53 15.09 -58.11
CA SER A 507 -10.81 14.59 -57.60
C SER A 507 -11.89 15.67 -57.59
N ALA A 508 -11.60 16.90 -57.17
CA ALA A 508 -12.57 18.00 -57.17
C ALA A 508 -12.90 18.49 -58.58
N VAL A 509 -11.92 18.50 -59.48
CA VAL A 509 -12.13 18.80 -60.91
C VAL A 509 -13.01 17.73 -61.57
N SER A 510 -12.82 16.46 -61.22
CA SER A 510 -13.67 15.35 -61.70
C SER A 510 -15.11 15.42 -61.15
N LEU A 511 -15.29 15.87 -59.91
CA LEU A 511 -16.61 16.10 -59.31
C LEU A 511 -17.33 17.30 -59.97
N MET A 512 -16.61 18.37 -60.33
CA MET A 512 -17.18 19.47 -61.12
C MET A 512 -17.51 19.06 -62.57
N GLN A 513 -16.62 18.32 -63.25
CA GLN A 513 -16.85 17.87 -64.63
C GLN A 513 -18.03 16.90 -64.73
N SER A 514 -18.17 15.98 -63.78
CA SER A 514 -19.31 15.04 -63.71
C SER A 514 -20.62 15.74 -63.35
N SER A 515 -20.59 16.74 -62.46
CA SER A 515 -21.76 17.55 -62.07
C SER A 515 -22.24 18.47 -63.21
N LEU A 516 -21.31 19.05 -63.98
CA LEU A 516 -21.63 19.90 -65.14
C LEU A 516 -22.20 19.10 -66.33
N GLN A 517 -21.83 17.83 -66.48
CA GLN A 517 -22.38 16.97 -67.54
C GLN A 517 -23.77 16.41 -67.24
N HIS A 518 -24.21 16.33 -65.97
CA HIS A 518 -25.46 15.67 -65.60
C HIS A 518 -26.55 16.57 -65.00
N GLY A 519 -26.33 17.88 -64.87
CA GLY A 519 -27.38 18.86 -64.52
C GLY A 519 -28.11 18.62 -63.19
N LYS A 520 -27.57 17.74 -62.33
CA LYS A 520 -28.07 17.44 -60.98
C LYS A 520 -26.92 17.57 -60.00
N ILE A 521 -27.02 18.55 -59.11
CA ILE A 521 -26.14 18.69 -57.94
C ILE A 521 -26.36 17.45 -57.07
N GLN A 522 -25.36 16.58 -56.94
CA GLN A 522 -25.42 15.41 -56.04
C GLN A 522 -25.33 15.88 -54.58
N THR A 523 -26.48 15.98 -53.91
CA THR A 523 -26.59 16.31 -52.48
C THR A 523 -26.04 15.21 -51.55
N LEU A 524 -25.96 13.96 -52.01
CA LEU A 524 -25.49 12.79 -51.25
C LEU A 524 -24.00 12.86 -50.83
N GLY A 525 -23.15 13.58 -51.57
CA GLY A 525 -21.73 13.73 -51.23
C GLY A 525 -21.47 14.73 -50.09
N ILE A 526 -22.36 15.72 -49.92
CA ILE A 526 -22.23 16.79 -48.93
C ILE A 526 -22.67 16.28 -47.55
N GLU A 527 -23.77 15.53 -47.48
CA GLU A 527 -24.25 14.89 -46.25
C GLU A 527 -23.21 13.90 -45.68
N SER A 528 -22.55 13.13 -46.54
CA SER A 528 -21.47 12.21 -46.12
C SER A 528 -20.24 12.93 -45.56
N GLN A 529 -19.94 14.14 -46.03
CA GLN A 529 -18.77 14.90 -45.58
C GLN A 529 -19.05 15.63 -44.25
N GLU A 530 -20.26 16.14 -44.07
CA GLU A 530 -20.71 16.76 -42.82
C GLU A 530 -20.84 15.71 -41.70
N GLN A 531 -21.34 14.51 -42.05
CA GLN A 531 -21.35 13.36 -41.15
C GLN A 531 -19.92 12.90 -40.76
N ALA A 532 -18.96 12.92 -41.70
CA ALA A 532 -17.57 12.59 -41.40
C ALA A 532 -16.90 13.64 -40.48
N LYS A 533 -17.19 14.94 -40.67
CA LYS A 533 -16.74 16.00 -39.75
C LYS A 533 -17.33 15.80 -38.35
N SER A 534 -18.63 15.58 -38.26
CA SER A 534 -19.33 15.32 -36.99
C SER A 534 -18.75 14.08 -36.29
N THR A 535 -18.53 12.98 -37.01
CA THR A 535 -17.93 11.75 -36.48
C THR A 535 -16.52 11.99 -35.92
N TYR A 536 -15.69 12.78 -36.60
CA TYR A 536 -14.35 13.11 -36.13
C TYR A 536 -14.38 13.94 -34.84
N LEU A 537 -15.25 14.95 -34.77
CA LEU A 537 -15.40 15.82 -33.59
C LEU A 537 -15.96 15.03 -32.38
N VAL A 538 -16.96 14.17 -32.60
CA VAL A 538 -17.47 13.26 -31.57
C VAL A 538 -16.38 12.29 -31.10
N THR A 539 -15.53 11.80 -32.00
CA THR A 539 -14.40 10.93 -31.63
C THR A 539 -13.39 11.65 -30.73
N LEU A 540 -13.10 12.94 -30.97
CA LEU A 540 -12.24 13.73 -30.08
C LEU A 540 -12.83 13.87 -28.68
N ASN A 541 -14.12 14.20 -28.60
CA ASN A 541 -14.83 14.27 -27.31
C ASN A 541 -14.83 12.91 -26.61
N ASN A 542 -15.01 11.82 -27.35
CA ASN A 542 -14.94 10.47 -26.79
C ASN A 542 -13.56 10.17 -26.19
N VAL A 543 -12.46 10.52 -26.86
CA VAL A 543 -11.10 10.31 -26.33
C VAL A 543 -10.87 11.11 -25.04
N GLU A 544 -11.36 12.34 -24.98
CA GLU A 544 -11.29 13.16 -23.77
C GLU A 544 -12.09 12.55 -22.61
N MET A 545 -13.35 12.20 -22.86
CA MET A 545 -14.23 11.51 -21.89
C MET A 545 -13.61 10.19 -21.41
N CYS A 546 -12.94 9.44 -22.28
CA CYS A 546 -12.23 8.21 -21.88
C CYS A 546 -11.13 8.50 -20.85
N SER A 547 -10.36 9.58 -21.03
CA SER A 547 -9.28 9.94 -20.11
C SER A 547 -9.80 10.33 -18.71
N GLU A 548 -10.96 10.99 -18.65
CA GLU A 548 -11.66 11.36 -17.41
C GLU A 548 -12.32 10.13 -16.76
N ASN A 549 -12.98 9.29 -17.55
CA ASN A 549 -13.61 8.06 -17.08
C ASN A 549 -12.59 7.08 -16.51
N ILE A 550 -11.40 6.95 -17.09
CA ILE A 550 -10.30 6.15 -16.51
C ILE A 550 -9.89 6.71 -15.14
N SER A 551 -9.74 8.03 -15.03
CA SER A 551 -9.36 8.68 -13.78
C SER A 551 -10.42 8.49 -12.69
N THR A 552 -11.69 8.53 -13.08
CA THR A 552 -12.83 8.32 -12.18
C THR A 552 -12.98 6.85 -11.78
N LEU A 553 -12.78 5.93 -12.72
CA LEU A 553 -12.74 4.49 -12.47
C LEU A 553 -11.66 4.15 -11.45
N LYS A 554 -10.43 4.67 -11.63
CA LYS A 554 -9.34 4.49 -10.67
C LYS A 554 -9.74 4.90 -9.25
N LYS A 555 -10.25 6.12 -9.05
CA LYS A 555 -10.65 6.62 -7.72
C LYS A 555 -11.71 5.74 -7.06
N ASN A 556 -12.69 5.28 -7.85
CA ASN A 556 -13.73 4.38 -7.35
C ASN A 556 -13.14 3.03 -6.93
N LEU A 557 -12.22 2.46 -7.73
CA LEU A 557 -11.55 1.20 -7.42
C LEU A 557 -10.64 1.31 -6.20
N GLU A 558 -9.90 2.40 -6.03
CA GLU A 558 -9.10 2.66 -4.83
C GLU A 558 -9.98 2.62 -3.57
N SER A 559 -11.14 3.27 -3.61
CA SER A 559 -12.10 3.28 -2.49
C SER A 559 -12.69 1.89 -2.22
N ASP A 560 -13.11 1.17 -3.26
CA ASP A 560 -13.73 -0.15 -3.12
C ASP A 560 -12.72 -1.20 -2.62
N CYS A 561 -11.48 -1.19 -3.13
CA CYS A 561 -10.40 -2.07 -2.69
C CYS A 561 -10.01 -1.78 -1.24
N ALA A 562 -9.87 -0.50 -0.86
CA ALA A 562 -9.58 -0.13 0.53
C ALA A 562 -10.64 -0.64 1.51
N ARG A 563 -11.94 -0.58 1.13
CA ARG A 563 -13.03 -1.09 1.98
C ARG A 563 -12.97 -2.61 2.18
N LEU A 564 -12.64 -3.37 1.13
CA LEU A 564 -12.67 -4.83 1.17
C LEU A 564 -11.44 -5.44 1.84
N PHE A 565 -10.25 -4.91 1.56
CA PHE A 565 -8.99 -5.52 1.97
C PHE A 565 -8.45 -5.01 3.31
N SER A 566 -8.84 -3.81 3.78
CA SER A 566 -8.34 -3.21 5.04
C SER A 566 -8.64 -3.98 6.33
N GLN A 567 -9.49 -5.01 6.31
CA GLN A 567 -10.01 -5.66 7.53
C GLN A 567 -9.30 -6.99 7.92
N GLY A 568 -8.05 -7.26 7.52
CA GLY A 568 -7.41 -8.55 7.81
C GLY A 568 -5.87 -8.57 7.92
N VAL A 569 -5.36 -9.51 8.71
CA VAL A 569 -3.91 -9.84 8.79
C VAL A 569 -3.47 -10.43 7.44
N GLY A 570 -2.48 -9.81 6.79
CA GLY A 570 -2.04 -10.13 5.41
C GLY A 570 -2.57 -9.17 4.32
N SER A 571 -3.36 -8.15 4.70
CA SER A 571 -3.90 -7.08 3.83
C SER A 571 -2.83 -6.29 3.07
N GLU A 572 -1.65 -6.07 3.66
CA GLU A 572 -0.63 -5.15 3.11
C GLU A 572 -0.08 -5.62 1.76
N HIS A 573 0.21 -6.92 1.61
CA HIS A 573 0.69 -7.48 0.36
C HIS A 573 -0.38 -7.48 -0.74
N ALA A 574 -1.64 -7.75 -0.39
CA ALA A 574 -2.75 -7.69 -1.33
C ALA A 574 -2.99 -6.25 -1.82
N GLN A 575 -2.93 -5.29 -0.90
CA GLN A 575 -3.11 -3.87 -1.21
C GLN A 575 -1.98 -3.33 -2.09
N ALA A 576 -0.72 -3.64 -1.78
CA ALA A 576 0.41 -3.24 -2.61
C ALA A 576 0.34 -3.76 -4.06
N LYS A 577 -0.12 -5.01 -4.26
CA LYS A 577 -0.35 -5.57 -5.60
C LYS A 577 -1.41 -4.80 -6.37
N ILE A 578 -2.53 -4.47 -5.71
CA ILE A 578 -3.64 -3.72 -6.29
C ILE A 578 -3.18 -2.30 -6.65
N ASP A 579 -2.45 -1.63 -5.76
CA ASP A 579 -1.93 -0.28 -5.98
C ASP A 579 -0.99 -0.22 -7.18
N SER A 580 -0.18 -1.27 -7.40
CA SER A 580 0.63 -1.40 -8.60
C SER A 580 -0.23 -1.47 -9.87
N CYS A 581 -1.28 -2.29 -9.89
CA CYS A 581 -2.17 -2.40 -11.05
C CYS A 581 -2.96 -1.09 -11.30
N LEU A 582 -3.37 -0.40 -10.24
CA LEU A 582 -4.06 0.90 -10.33
C LEU A 582 -3.14 2.03 -10.81
N SER A 583 -1.83 1.89 -10.64
CA SER A 583 -0.85 2.82 -11.21
C SER A 583 -0.79 2.70 -12.73
N ASP A 584 -0.95 1.49 -13.28
CA ASP A 584 -0.97 1.27 -14.73
C ASP A 584 -2.19 1.90 -15.42
N LEU A 585 -3.35 2.01 -14.75
CA LEU A 585 -4.49 2.79 -15.24
C LEU A 585 -4.14 4.28 -15.48
N VAL A 586 -3.24 4.86 -14.67
CA VAL A 586 -2.78 6.25 -14.88
C VAL A 586 -1.99 6.35 -16.18
N ASN A 587 -1.14 5.36 -16.46
CA ASN A 587 -0.38 5.27 -17.70
C ASN A 587 -1.31 5.10 -18.92
N THR A 588 -2.40 4.36 -18.77
CA THR A 588 -3.42 4.28 -19.84
C THR A 588 -4.11 5.63 -20.03
N SER A 589 -4.49 6.34 -18.97
CA SER A 589 -5.09 7.69 -19.07
C SER A 589 -4.16 8.67 -19.80
N SER A 590 -2.84 8.65 -19.54
CA SER A 590 -1.90 9.50 -20.27
C SER A 590 -1.84 9.16 -21.76
N LYS A 591 -1.87 7.88 -22.14
CA LYS A 591 -1.91 7.46 -23.56
C LYS A 591 -3.15 7.96 -24.32
N PHE A 592 -4.30 8.11 -23.65
CA PHE A 592 -5.48 8.73 -24.25
C PHE A 592 -5.34 10.25 -24.36
N LYS A 593 -4.69 10.91 -23.38
CA LYS A 593 -4.36 12.35 -23.48
C LYS A 593 -3.39 12.65 -24.61
N ASP A 594 -2.39 11.80 -24.82
CA ASP A 594 -1.45 11.93 -25.94
C ASP A 594 -2.19 11.77 -27.27
N LEU A 595 -3.07 10.78 -27.38
CA LEU A 595 -3.92 10.60 -28.57
C LEU A 595 -4.84 11.81 -28.83
N LEU A 596 -5.39 12.42 -27.77
CA LEU A 596 -6.18 13.64 -27.88
C LEU A 596 -5.33 14.80 -28.41
N GLN A 597 -4.11 14.98 -27.90
CA GLN A 597 -3.21 16.03 -28.39
C GLN A 597 -2.84 15.85 -29.86
N GLU A 598 -2.56 14.62 -30.29
CA GLU A 598 -2.32 14.28 -31.70
C GLU A 598 -3.54 14.65 -32.57
N GLY A 599 -4.74 14.21 -32.18
CA GLY A 599 -5.97 14.52 -32.90
C GLY A 599 -6.29 16.02 -32.97
N LEU A 600 -6.04 16.77 -31.90
CA LEU A 600 -6.23 18.22 -31.90
C LEU A 600 -5.21 18.96 -32.76
N GLN A 601 -3.97 18.48 -32.79
CA GLN A 601 -2.94 19.04 -33.65
C GLN A 601 -3.27 18.80 -35.13
N ASP A 602 -3.81 17.62 -35.47
CA ASP A 602 -4.28 17.29 -36.81
C ASP A 602 -5.50 18.14 -37.22
N LEU A 603 -6.47 18.33 -36.32
CA LEU A 603 -7.59 19.24 -36.53
C LEU A 603 -7.11 20.67 -36.78
N ASN A 604 -6.20 21.17 -35.95
CA ASN A 604 -5.64 22.52 -36.09
C ASN A 604 -4.89 22.67 -37.43
N ASN A 605 -4.10 21.67 -37.84
CA ASN A 605 -3.36 21.71 -39.10
C ASN A 605 -4.25 21.61 -40.34
N THR A 606 -5.41 20.95 -40.23
CA THR A 606 -6.30 20.66 -41.36
C THR A 606 -7.43 21.67 -41.51
N ALA A 607 -8.02 22.13 -40.41
CA ALA A 607 -9.17 23.03 -40.40
C ALA A 607 -8.80 24.49 -40.13
N ILE A 608 -8.00 24.76 -39.10
CA ILE A 608 -7.74 26.13 -38.62
C ILE A 608 -6.58 26.78 -39.40
N LYS A 609 -5.44 26.10 -39.47
CA LYS A 609 -4.21 26.65 -40.06
C LYS A 609 -4.35 27.08 -41.52
N PRO A 610 -5.03 26.32 -42.41
CA PRO A 610 -5.22 26.73 -43.79
C PRO A 610 -6.13 27.95 -43.97
N GLN A 611 -7.04 28.21 -43.01
CA GLN A 611 -7.94 29.37 -43.01
C GLN A 611 -7.24 30.61 -42.45
N VAL A 612 -6.62 30.46 -41.26
CA VAL A 612 -6.03 31.57 -40.50
C VAL A 612 -4.78 32.14 -41.20
N LYS A 613 -3.96 31.29 -41.81
CA LYS A 613 -2.69 31.73 -42.42
C LYS A 613 -2.88 32.74 -43.57
N PRO A 614 -3.78 32.52 -44.55
CA PRO A 614 -4.10 33.53 -45.57
C PRO A 614 -4.63 34.84 -44.98
N TRP A 615 -5.50 34.80 -43.96
CA TRP A 615 -6.05 36.00 -43.34
C TRP A 615 -4.97 36.85 -42.67
N ILE A 616 -3.99 36.21 -42.03
CA ILE A 616 -2.82 36.89 -41.49
C ILE A 616 -1.91 37.40 -42.60
N THR A 617 -1.72 36.62 -43.68
CA THR A 617 -0.88 37.03 -44.82
C THR A 617 -1.47 38.25 -45.55
N ASN A 618 -2.78 38.46 -45.49
CA ASN A 618 -3.46 39.67 -46.00
C ASN A 618 -2.95 40.97 -45.35
N PHE A 619 -2.29 40.89 -44.20
CA PHE A 619 -1.60 42.01 -43.59
C PHE A 619 -0.50 42.60 -44.51
N LEU A 620 0.10 41.78 -45.39
CA LEU A 620 1.13 42.24 -46.35
C LEU A 620 0.56 43.11 -47.48
N SER A 621 -0.74 43.02 -47.77
CA SER A 621 -1.38 43.85 -48.79
C SER A 621 -1.83 45.22 -48.27
N VAL A 622 -1.79 45.44 -46.95
CA VAL A 622 -2.08 46.75 -46.34
C VAL A 622 -0.79 47.57 -46.32
N SER A 623 -0.88 48.84 -46.74
CA SER A 623 0.26 49.75 -46.64
C SER A 623 0.47 50.16 -45.18
N HIS A 624 1.69 49.94 -44.68
CA HIS A 624 2.15 50.35 -43.34
C HIS A 624 3.06 51.59 -43.39
N ASN A 625 3.29 52.13 -44.59
CA ASN A 625 4.02 53.38 -44.80
C ASN A 625 3.02 54.50 -45.04
N ILE A 626 2.36 54.92 -43.96
CA ILE A 626 1.21 55.83 -44.00
C ILE A 626 1.56 57.25 -43.54
N GLU A 627 0.86 58.23 -44.13
CA GLU A 627 0.88 59.65 -43.77
C GLU A 627 -0.30 60.02 -42.83
N GLU A 628 -0.34 61.24 -42.29
CA GLU A 628 -1.36 61.67 -41.30
C GLU A 628 -2.81 61.57 -41.82
N GLY A 629 -3.03 61.84 -43.12
CA GLY A 629 -4.35 61.71 -43.75
C GLY A 629 -4.84 60.26 -43.80
N GLU A 630 -3.97 59.34 -44.26
CA GLU A 630 -4.25 57.90 -44.33
C GLU A 630 -4.38 57.27 -42.94
N PHE A 631 -3.60 57.75 -41.96
CA PHE A 631 -3.75 57.34 -40.56
C PHE A 631 -5.14 57.67 -40.02
N SER A 632 -5.66 58.87 -40.30
CA SER A 632 -7.00 59.28 -39.88
C SER A 632 -8.11 58.44 -40.55
N GLU A 633 -7.90 58.04 -41.80
CA GLU A 633 -8.81 57.12 -42.51
C GLU A 633 -8.81 55.72 -41.91
N TYR A 634 -7.64 55.19 -41.55
CA TYR A 634 -7.51 53.89 -40.87
C TYR A 634 -8.07 53.91 -39.44
N GLU A 635 -8.04 55.06 -38.75
CA GLU A 635 -8.69 55.20 -37.45
C GLU A 635 -10.22 55.13 -37.54
N ALA A 636 -10.80 55.63 -38.63
CA ALA A 636 -12.23 55.57 -38.87
C ALA A 636 -12.67 54.19 -39.40
N ASN A 637 -11.88 53.59 -40.31
CA ASN A 637 -12.14 52.29 -40.92
C ASN A 637 -10.87 51.42 -40.87
N ASP A 638 -10.81 50.53 -39.88
CA ASP A 638 -9.68 49.62 -39.75
C ASP A 638 -9.57 48.68 -40.96
N PRO A 639 -8.40 48.61 -41.62
CA PRO A 639 -8.24 47.89 -42.88
C PRO A 639 -8.06 46.37 -42.73
N TRP A 640 -7.86 45.84 -41.51
CA TRP A 640 -7.45 44.44 -41.34
C TRP A 640 -7.93 43.75 -40.05
N VAL A 641 -7.65 44.30 -38.86
CA VAL A 641 -7.86 43.60 -37.59
C VAL A 641 -9.34 43.34 -37.30
N GLN A 642 -10.24 44.26 -37.64
CA GLN A 642 -11.68 44.07 -37.42
C GLN A 642 -12.22 42.94 -38.29
N GLN A 643 -11.80 42.88 -39.56
CA GLN A 643 -12.18 41.79 -40.45
C GLN A 643 -11.61 40.44 -40.00
N LEU A 644 -10.34 40.43 -39.54
CA LEU A 644 -9.72 39.23 -38.99
C LEU A 644 -10.48 38.71 -37.76
N VAL A 645 -10.84 39.59 -36.83
CA VAL A 645 -11.59 39.21 -35.61
C VAL A 645 -12.92 38.57 -35.97
N VAL A 646 -13.69 39.15 -36.91
CA VAL A 646 -14.96 38.59 -37.37
C VAL A 646 -14.78 37.21 -38.02
N GLN A 647 -13.74 37.03 -38.85
CA GLN A 647 -13.44 35.74 -39.48
C GLN A 647 -13.04 34.66 -38.45
N LEU A 648 -12.25 35.03 -37.44
CA LEU A 648 -11.87 34.13 -36.35
C LEU A 648 -13.07 33.73 -35.48
N GLU A 649 -13.96 34.68 -35.19
CA GLU A 649 -15.19 34.42 -34.41
C GLU A 649 -16.11 33.45 -35.16
N GLN A 650 -16.32 33.67 -36.47
CA GLN A 650 -17.10 32.78 -37.32
C GLN A 650 -16.51 31.37 -37.34
N LEU A 651 -15.21 31.24 -37.58
CA LEU A 651 -14.53 29.93 -37.62
C LEU A 651 -14.67 29.15 -36.30
N MET A 652 -14.45 29.82 -35.16
CA MET A 652 -14.52 29.16 -33.86
C MET A 652 -15.95 28.84 -33.43
N SER A 653 -16.94 29.63 -33.89
CA SER A 653 -18.35 29.38 -33.60
C SER A 653 -18.84 28.02 -34.12
N GLU A 654 -18.30 27.55 -35.26
CA GLU A 654 -18.63 26.23 -35.85
C GLU A 654 -18.23 25.07 -34.92
N PHE A 655 -17.13 25.21 -34.20
CA PHE A 655 -16.62 24.17 -33.30
C PHE A 655 -17.23 24.22 -31.90
N LYS A 656 -17.75 25.38 -31.49
CA LYS A 656 -18.25 25.62 -30.12
C LYS A 656 -19.44 24.74 -29.74
N ALA A 657 -20.32 24.42 -30.70
CA ALA A 657 -21.49 23.58 -30.46
C ALA A 657 -21.16 22.07 -30.44
N SER A 658 -20.06 21.67 -31.05
CA SER A 658 -19.70 20.27 -31.29
C SER A 658 -18.59 19.73 -30.40
N LEU A 659 -17.80 20.59 -29.75
CA LEU A 659 -16.66 20.20 -28.93
C LEU A 659 -16.95 20.40 -27.44
N SER A 660 -16.34 19.56 -26.60
CA SER A 660 -16.37 19.77 -25.15
C SER A 660 -15.64 21.09 -24.78
N PRO A 661 -15.99 21.73 -23.65
CA PRO A 661 -15.35 22.99 -23.23
C PRO A 661 -13.82 22.87 -23.11
N LEU A 662 -13.32 21.73 -22.61
CA LEU A 662 -11.88 21.49 -22.47
C LEU A 662 -11.18 21.42 -23.83
N ILE A 663 -11.78 20.70 -24.77
CA ILE A 663 -11.24 20.57 -26.13
C ILE A 663 -11.30 21.93 -26.84
N TYR A 664 -12.40 22.66 -26.72
CA TYR A 664 -12.58 23.98 -27.30
C TYR A 664 -11.53 24.98 -26.78
N ASP A 665 -11.27 24.99 -25.47
CA ASP A 665 -10.23 25.84 -24.86
C ASP A 665 -8.83 25.47 -25.37
N THR A 666 -8.55 24.17 -25.53
CA THR A 666 -7.27 23.68 -26.06
C THR A 666 -7.09 24.07 -27.53
N LEU A 667 -8.15 23.93 -28.35
CA LEU A 667 -8.16 24.34 -29.75
C LEU A 667 -7.98 25.85 -29.90
N THR A 668 -8.64 26.65 -29.06
CA THR A 668 -8.48 28.10 -28.99
C THR A 668 -7.04 28.47 -28.61
N SER A 669 -6.42 27.72 -27.70
CA SER A 669 -5.01 27.87 -27.34
C SER A 669 -4.07 27.61 -28.52
N LEU A 670 -4.30 26.54 -29.28
CA LEU A 670 -3.53 26.21 -30.50
C LEU A 670 -3.70 27.29 -31.58
N MET A 671 -4.92 27.75 -31.82
CA MET A 671 -5.21 28.85 -32.74
C MET A 671 -4.49 30.13 -32.33
N THR A 672 -4.54 30.50 -31.04
CA THR A 672 -3.90 31.70 -30.51
C THR A 672 -2.38 31.66 -30.71
N SER A 673 -1.75 30.50 -30.45
CA SER A 673 -0.32 30.29 -30.70
C SER A 673 0.01 30.37 -32.19
N LEU A 674 -0.85 29.83 -33.05
CA LEU A 674 -0.69 29.93 -34.51
C LEU A 674 -0.76 31.38 -34.99
N ILE A 675 -1.73 32.16 -34.50
CA ILE A 675 -1.88 33.57 -34.84
C ILE A 675 -0.62 34.35 -34.46
N ALA A 676 -0.15 34.19 -33.22
CA ALA A 676 1.07 34.86 -32.77
C ALA A 676 2.28 34.50 -33.65
N MET A 677 2.46 33.20 -33.96
CA MET A 677 3.58 32.73 -34.77
C MET A 677 3.52 33.22 -36.23
N GLU A 678 2.37 33.15 -36.89
CA GLU A 678 2.25 33.58 -38.29
C GLU A 678 2.26 35.11 -38.41
N MET A 679 1.70 35.84 -37.42
CA MET A 679 1.78 37.30 -37.40
C MET A 679 3.23 37.75 -37.25
N GLU A 680 4.01 37.13 -36.36
CA GLU A 680 5.43 37.45 -36.19
C GLU A 680 6.21 37.31 -37.51
N LYS A 681 6.02 36.19 -38.22
CA LYS A 681 6.63 35.95 -39.55
C LYS A 681 6.20 36.97 -40.60
N THR A 682 4.99 37.49 -40.49
CA THR A 682 4.41 38.44 -41.45
C THR A 682 4.94 39.85 -41.20
N VAL A 683 5.03 40.26 -39.93
CA VAL A 683 5.62 41.55 -39.53
C VAL A 683 7.07 41.67 -40.01
N PHE A 684 7.87 40.61 -39.92
CA PHE A 684 9.25 40.61 -40.43
C PHE A 684 9.40 40.84 -41.94
N LYS A 685 8.30 40.74 -42.72
CA LYS A 685 8.28 40.99 -44.16
C LYS A 685 7.72 42.38 -44.52
N CYS A 686 7.26 43.14 -43.53
CA CYS A 686 6.67 44.46 -43.71
C CYS A 686 7.73 45.57 -43.59
N THR A 687 7.36 46.77 -44.01
CA THR A 687 8.12 48.01 -43.74
C THR A 687 7.16 49.03 -43.14
N PHE A 688 7.59 49.80 -42.17
CA PHE A 688 6.73 50.68 -41.37
C PHE A 688 7.22 52.13 -41.39
N SER A 689 6.28 53.08 -41.46
CA SER A 689 6.49 54.46 -41.02
C SER A 689 6.28 54.58 -39.50
N ARG A 690 6.60 55.74 -38.90
CA ARG A 690 6.30 56.01 -37.48
C ARG A 690 4.82 55.85 -37.15
N LEU A 691 3.94 56.37 -38.00
CA LEU A 691 2.49 56.26 -37.87
C LEU A 691 2.02 54.82 -38.14
N GLY A 692 2.65 54.10 -39.08
CA GLY A 692 2.41 52.68 -39.28
C GLY A 692 2.76 51.80 -38.08
N GLY A 693 3.84 52.13 -37.35
CA GLY A 693 4.19 51.46 -36.09
C GLY A 693 3.15 51.68 -34.97
N LEU A 694 2.55 52.88 -34.92
CA LEU A 694 1.46 53.19 -33.99
C LEU A 694 0.17 52.44 -34.37
N GLN A 695 -0.16 52.39 -35.66
CA GLN A 695 -1.30 51.63 -36.16
C GLN A 695 -1.16 50.13 -35.87
N PHE A 696 0.02 49.54 -36.14
CA PHE A 696 0.29 48.14 -35.82
C PHE A 696 0.15 47.83 -34.32
N ASP A 697 0.61 48.72 -33.43
CA ASP A 697 0.42 48.55 -31.99
C ASP A 697 -1.07 48.60 -31.59
N LYS A 698 -1.87 49.47 -32.21
CA LYS A 698 -3.33 49.54 -32.00
C LYS A 698 -4.03 48.26 -32.49
N GLU A 699 -3.67 47.76 -33.67
CA GLU A 699 -4.19 46.50 -34.23
C GLU A 699 -3.79 45.30 -33.35
N LEU A 700 -2.53 45.22 -32.93
CA LEU A 700 -2.05 44.17 -32.03
C LEU A 700 -2.78 44.20 -30.69
N ARG A 701 -2.98 45.38 -30.09
CA ARG A 701 -3.76 45.53 -28.86
C ARG A 701 -5.21 45.10 -29.04
N SER A 702 -5.82 45.41 -30.17
CA SER A 702 -7.21 45.02 -30.49
C SER A 702 -7.34 43.51 -30.65
N LEU A 703 -6.41 42.87 -31.36
CA LEU A 703 -6.35 41.41 -31.52
C LEU A 703 -6.14 40.69 -30.18
N VAL A 704 -5.21 41.21 -29.36
CA VAL A 704 -4.95 40.69 -28.00
C VAL A 704 -6.19 40.88 -27.11
N ALA A 705 -6.89 42.00 -27.20
CA ALA A 705 -8.12 42.23 -26.43
C ALA A 705 -9.22 41.22 -26.81
N TYR A 706 -9.44 40.99 -28.11
CA TYR A 706 -10.38 39.98 -28.58
C TYR A 706 -10.01 38.58 -28.08
N LEU A 707 -8.78 38.12 -28.34
CA LEU A 707 -8.36 36.78 -27.92
C LEU A 707 -8.43 36.61 -26.41
N SER A 708 -8.10 37.66 -25.63
CA SER A 708 -8.23 37.66 -24.17
C SER A 708 -9.69 37.59 -23.71
N SER A 709 -10.64 38.11 -24.49
CA SER A 709 -12.07 38.01 -24.18
C SER A 709 -12.66 36.63 -24.44
N VAL A 710 -12.06 35.87 -25.37
CA VAL A 710 -12.49 34.52 -25.75
C VAL A 710 -11.83 33.44 -24.89
N THR A 711 -10.62 33.68 -24.37
CA THR A 711 -9.87 32.73 -23.54
C THR A 711 -10.06 32.96 -22.05
N SER A 712 -10.13 31.89 -21.26
CA SER A 712 -10.16 31.91 -19.79
C SER A 712 -8.78 32.12 -19.13
N TRP A 713 -7.70 32.04 -19.91
CA TRP A 713 -6.31 32.07 -19.46
C TRP A 713 -5.53 33.23 -20.09
N THR A 714 -4.38 33.57 -19.50
CA THR A 714 -3.60 34.73 -19.95
C THR A 714 -2.83 34.45 -21.25
N ILE A 715 -3.07 35.25 -22.29
CA ILE A 715 -2.38 35.12 -23.59
C ILE A 715 -1.09 35.95 -23.70
N ARG A 716 -0.78 36.77 -22.67
CA ARG A 716 0.32 37.74 -22.66
C ARG A 716 1.65 37.10 -23.07
N ASP A 717 1.92 35.90 -22.58
CA ASP A 717 3.15 35.17 -22.84
C ASP A 717 3.35 34.85 -24.33
N LYS A 718 2.27 34.44 -25.00
CA LYS A 718 2.27 34.06 -26.42
C LYS A 718 2.53 35.26 -27.34
N PHE A 719 2.03 36.44 -26.95
CA PHE A 719 2.19 37.68 -27.73
C PHE A 719 3.39 38.53 -27.29
N ALA A 720 4.14 38.13 -26.27
CA ALA A 720 5.23 38.95 -25.71
C ALA A 720 6.27 39.39 -26.76
N ARG A 721 6.63 38.50 -27.70
CA ARG A 721 7.55 38.84 -28.81
C ARG A 721 6.95 39.91 -29.73
N LEU A 722 5.69 39.75 -30.15
CA LEU A 722 4.98 40.73 -30.97
C LEU A 722 4.82 42.08 -30.25
N THR A 723 4.52 42.08 -28.96
CA THR A 723 4.44 43.31 -28.16
C THR A 723 5.80 43.99 -28.08
N GLN A 724 6.90 43.24 -27.91
CA GLN A 724 8.26 43.78 -27.97
C GLN A 724 8.58 44.38 -29.35
N MET A 725 8.15 43.73 -30.44
CA MET A 725 8.30 44.27 -31.80
C MET A 725 7.51 45.59 -31.96
N ALA A 726 6.27 45.65 -31.49
CA ALA A 726 5.45 46.86 -31.52
C ALA A 726 6.09 48.01 -30.72
N THR A 727 6.69 47.72 -29.55
CA THR A 727 7.44 48.71 -28.77
C THR A 727 8.64 49.26 -29.56
N ILE A 728 9.42 48.39 -30.21
CA ILE A 728 10.59 48.81 -31.04
C ILE A 728 10.13 49.67 -32.21
N LEU A 729 9.07 49.27 -32.91
CA LEU A 729 8.51 50.02 -34.03
C LEU A 729 7.95 51.37 -33.62
N ASN A 730 7.70 51.60 -32.32
CA ASN A 730 7.20 52.85 -31.77
C ASN A 730 8.26 53.75 -31.14
N LEU A 731 9.54 53.44 -31.29
CA LEU A 731 10.62 54.34 -30.86
C LEU A 731 10.69 55.58 -31.78
N GLU A 732 11.03 56.73 -31.22
CA GLU A 732 11.27 57.95 -32.00
C GLU A 732 12.69 57.96 -32.56
N ARG A 733 13.66 57.41 -31.80
CA ARG A 733 15.06 57.35 -32.19
C ARG A 733 15.66 55.97 -31.96
N VAL A 734 16.59 55.58 -32.83
CA VAL A 734 17.32 54.31 -32.75
C VAL A 734 18.05 54.14 -31.41
N SER A 735 18.47 55.22 -30.74
CA SER A 735 19.18 55.19 -29.45
C SER A 735 18.29 54.82 -28.26
N GLU A 736 16.97 55.04 -28.34
CA GLU A 736 16.01 54.80 -27.24
C GLU A 736 15.89 53.32 -26.89
N ILE A 737 16.26 52.42 -27.81
CA ILE A 737 16.29 50.99 -27.51
C ILE A 737 17.21 50.65 -26.34
N LEU A 738 18.26 51.45 -26.09
CA LEU A 738 19.20 51.27 -24.97
C LEU A 738 18.56 51.58 -23.61
N ASP A 739 17.46 52.32 -23.58
CA ASP A 739 16.70 52.58 -22.36
C ASP A 739 15.84 51.37 -21.98
N TYR A 740 15.51 50.53 -22.95
CA TYR A 740 14.75 49.31 -22.73
C TYR A 740 15.63 48.05 -22.76
N TRP A 741 16.89 48.10 -23.18
CA TRP A 741 17.74 46.93 -23.41
C TRP A 741 18.96 46.89 -22.47
N GLY A 742 19.44 45.69 -22.13
CA GLY A 742 20.61 45.50 -21.26
C GLY A 742 20.33 45.81 -19.78
N PRO A 743 21.28 46.40 -19.01
CA PRO A 743 21.13 46.64 -17.57
C PRO A 743 20.01 47.64 -17.22
N ASN A 744 19.50 48.37 -18.21
CA ASN A 744 18.42 49.34 -18.08
C ASN A 744 17.03 48.76 -18.41
N SER A 745 16.93 47.48 -18.78
CA SER A 745 15.69 46.84 -19.28
C SER A 745 14.52 46.75 -18.30
N GLY A 746 14.69 47.23 -17.06
CA GLY A 746 13.66 47.18 -16.03
C GLY A 746 13.20 45.74 -15.73
N PRO A 747 11.96 45.53 -15.25
CA PRO A 747 11.42 44.20 -14.99
C PRO A 747 10.97 43.45 -16.27
N LEU A 748 11.21 44.00 -17.47
CA LEU A 748 10.76 43.43 -18.73
C LEU A 748 11.74 42.35 -19.22
N THR A 749 11.28 41.11 -19.31
CA THR A 749 12.08 40.01 -19.86
C THR A 749 12.05 40.01 -21.38
N TRP A 750 13.16 40.39 -22.02
CA TRP A 750 13.31 40.37 -23.47
C TRP A 750 13.35 38.95 -24.02
N ARG A 751 12.53 38.70 -25.05
CA ARG A 751 12.44 37.40 -25.75
C ARG A 751 13.03 37.44 -27.15
N LEU A 752 13.21 38.63 -27.71
CA LEU A 752 13.90 38.83 -28.98
C LEU A 752 15.41 38.77 -28.74
N THR A 753 16.15 38.17 -29.66
CA THR A 753 17.61 38.19 -29.66
C THR A 753 18.15 39.54 -30.15
N PRO A 754 19.40 39.92 -29.83
CA PRO A 754 20.00 41.16 -30.34
C PRO A 754 19.94 41.28 -31.87
N ALA A 755 20.04 40.16 -32.59
CA ALA A 755 19.94 40.12 -34.05
C ALA A 755 18.51 40.43 -34.52
N GLU A 756 17.50 39.82 -33.87
CA GLU A 756 16.08 40.09 -34.16
C GLU A 756 15.72 41.54 -33.85
N VAL A 757 16.22 42.14 -32.76
CA VAL A 757 15.98 43.56 -32.45
C VAL A 757 16.52 44.46 -33.54
N ARG A 758 17.74 44.21 -34.05
CA ARG A 758 18.30 44.95 -35.20
C ARG A 758 17.45 44.76 -36.45
N GLN A 759 16.93 43.55 -36.68
CA GLN A 759 16.06 43.25 -37.81
C GLN A 759 14.74 44.02 -37.70
N VAL A 760 14.13 44.10 -36.52
CA VAL A 760 12.88 44.87 -36.28
C VAL A 760 13.12 46.37 -36.44
N LEU A 761 14.23 46.91 -35.91
CA LEU A 761 14.61 48.31 -36.11
C LEU A 761 14.79 48.64 -37.61
N ALA A 762 15.32 47.71 -38.40
CA ALA A 762 15.50 47.88 -39.84
C ALA A 762 14.18 47.86 -40.64
N LEU A 763 13.05 47.47 -40.02
CA LEU A 763 11.74 47.55 -40.67
C LEU A 763 11.21 49.00 -40.74
N ARG A 764 11.74 49.93 -39.93
CA ARG A 764 11.40 51.36 -39.96
C ARG A 764 12.13 52.08 -41.08
N VAL A 765 11.39 52.64 -42.04
CA VAL A 765 11.95 53.26 -43.26
C VAL A 765 12.78 54.53 -42.98
N ASP A 766 12.54 55.19 -41.86
CA ASP A 766 13.21 56.41 -41.43
C ASP A 766 14.51 56.16 -40.65
N PHE A 767 14.76 54.92 -40.20
CA PHE A 767 15.97 54.56 -39.46
C PHE A 767 17.11 54.18 -40.41
N ARG A 768 18.27 54.82 -40.24
CA ARG A 768 19.45 54.54 -41.07
C ARG A 768 20.13 53.26 -40.61
N ASN A 769 20.43 52.37 -41.56
CA ASN A 769 21.14 51.10 -41.29
C ASN A 769 22.50 51.27 -40.61
N GLU A 770 23.20 52.39 -40.80
CA GLU A 770 24.46 52.67 -40.10
C GLU A 770 24.26 52.88 -38.60
N ASP A 771 23.20 53.59 -38.22
CA ASP A 771 22.89 53.90 -36.82
C ASP A 771 22.46 52.63 -36.07
N ILE A 772 21.71 51.75 -36.73
CA ILE A 772 21.33 50.43 -36.19
C ILE A 772 22.56 49.52 -35.99
N LYS A 773 23.53 49.57 -36.91
CA LYS A 773 24.78 48.79 -36.77
C LYS A 773 25.67 49.29 -35.62
N ARG A 774 25.66 50.59 -35.34
CA ARG A 774 26.44 51.21 -34.25
C ARG A 774 25.92 50.89 -32.84
N LEU A 775 24.69 50.40 -32.71
CA LEU A 775 24.13 49.97 -31.42
C LEU A 775 24.93 48.81 -30.81
N ARG A 776 25.15 48.87 -29.49
CA ARG A 776 25.70 47.79 -28.68
C ARG A 776 24.57 47.15 -27.87
N LEU A 777 23.89 46.20 -28.51
CA LEU A 777 22.84 45.36 -27.93
C LEU A 777 23.44 44.07 -27.38
#